data_AF-A0A520E829-F1
#
_entry.id   AF-A0A520E829-F1
#
_cell.length_a   1.000
_cell.length_b   1.000
_cell.length_c   1.000
_cell.angle_alpha   90.00
_cell.angle_beta   90.00
_cell.angle_gamma   90.00
#
_symmetry.space_group_name_H-M   'P 1'
#
loop_
_entity.id
_entity.type
_entity.pdbx_description
1 polymer ?
#
loop_
_entity_poly.entity_id
_entity_poly.type
_entity_poly.pdbx_seq_one_letter_code
_entity_poly.pdbx_strand_id
1 'polypeptide(L)'
;MSRPTVLLAAVLEWAGTARLPRAFAEAGLDVVVLAPAGRLVTQSQFVSEVLVAPEPLAQYLDALKQLMTARRFDHCVACDEPLIYALALRRAETWTHPLLPTPATGSHLDFVISKLIFPSTCERAGLPVPATRIHTDPQQIAQAAWALGFPLVVKLARGYGGKEVRQVDTPAALQQLLAGWPAGTPVVLQEFVAGAPGSCCALWVRGELKAWFAFQTVRTWPDAFSPSTMVRLVDRPALEPMLRAIGRLSGFHGLGGIDFIKRPDGSVALTEQHARPIPQFVLAERAGIDLPRALRALVDSAPDALFQSPRIAADDTEDIPLFPQEAYRMIGAGHVRALARWRRDPRYRRQLFRDDRPLFAATLRELRRWAHTTWNTHHAMRGHYLNMDRSVERCETMEAQLRRLDLPWISRLRATDGRELPPRPQSPLTPGEIGCFVSHANAIAQVRPRAVRLVLEDDAMLSPQLVDVLEGLPLERLLRYDIVFLDCQPMATTGNLLALWRSLRRHTTQDGEATSVRRATGVDVHEARGLYLWAAAAYFVTPHGRDTLPGLLQECLAAGPLEAFDTALHRLIEEGRIRAAVLAPFLATPRLDCREATTIAGRPQQDIGVLSAAMRHLFFAGDVTGAQAHAAAVRRKPLTADPALQLLADLMAQGFIAAAESGPPADSD
;
A
#
# COMPACT_ATOMS: atom_id res chain seq x y z
N MET A 1 42.26 -22.37 17.25
CA MET A 1 41.79 -20.96 17.32
C MET A 1 40.30 -20.99 17.01
N SER A 2 39.48 -20.27 17.79
CA SER A 2 38.04 -20.13 17.50
C SER A 2 37.84 -19.45 16.14
N ARG A 3 36.80 -19.84 15.40
CA ARG A 3 36.46 -19.15 14.15
C ARG A 3 35.98 -17.72 14.46
N PRO A 4 36.27 -16.73 13.60
CA PRO A 4 35.72 -15.38 13.74
C PRO A 4 34.19 -15.42 13.63
N THR A 5 33.54 -14.54 14.38
CA THR A 5 32.09 -14.47 14.55
C THR A 5 31.51 -13.23 13.87
N VAL A 6 30.39 -13.38 13.19
CA VAL A 6 29.60 -12.26 12.65
C VAL A 6 28.20 -12.23 13.22
N LEU A 7 27.75 -11.06 13.67
CA LEU A 7 26.36 -10.83 14.03
C LEU A 7 25.58 -10.26 12.84
N LEU A 8 24.50 -10.93 12.44
CA LEU A 8 23.49 -10.40 11.52
C LEU A 8 22.25 -10.00 12.32
N ALA A 9 22.01 -8.69 12.45
CA ALA A 9 20.87 -8.14 13.18
C ALA A 9 19.77 -7.71 12.21
N ALA A 10 18.61 -8.38 12.28
CA ALA A 10 17.47 -8.14 11.40
C ALA A 10 16.16 -7.97 12.20
N VAL A 11 15.43 -6.89 11.92
CA VAL A 11 14.10 -6.60 12.44
C VAL A 11 13.04 -7.02 11.42
N LEU A 12 13.26 -6.68 10.15
CA LEU A 12 12.34 -6.96 9.05
C LEU A 12 12.63 -8.30 8.38
N GLU A 13 11.61 -8.85 7.70
CA GLU A 13 11.78 -10.01 6.84
C GLU A 13 12.17 -9.60 5.42
N TRP A 14 13.43 -9.84 5.05
CA TRP A 14 13.92 -9.69 3.68
C TRP A 14 14.51 -11.01 3.17
N ALA A 15 13.83 -11.63 2.19
CA ALA A 15 14.24 -12.93 1.66
C ALA A 15 15.64 -12.93 1.01
N GLY A 16 16.08 -11.79 0.46
CA GLY A 16 17.43 -11.66 -0.08
C GLY A 16 18.51 -11.67 1.00
N THR A 17 18.30 -10.92 2.08
CA THR A 17 19.23 -10.87 3.22
C THR A 17 19.29 -12.20 3.96
N ALA A 18 18.20 -12.98 3.95
CA ALA A 18 18.16 -14.33 4.52
C ALA A 18 19.13 -15.33 3.85
N ARG A 19 19.65 -15.03 2.66
CA ARG A 19 20.63 -15.85 1.94
C ARG A 19 22.09 -15.46 2.21
N LEU A 20 22.31 -14.34 2.90
CA LEU A 20 23.64 -13.84 3.24
C LEU A 20 24.43 -14.75 4.22
N PRO A 21 23.80 -15.49 5.17
CA PRO A 21 24.53 -16.39 6.08
C PRO A 21 25.47 -17.36 5.36
N ARG A 22 25.05 -17.89 4.20
CA ARG A 22 25.89 -18.80 3.40
C ARG A 22 27.24 -18.17 3.04
N ALA A 23 27.23 -16.95 2.52
CA ALA A 23 28.46 -16.28 2.08
C ALA A 23 29.43 -16.01 3.24
N PHE A 24 28.91 -15.68 4.43
CA PHE A 24 29.73 -15.53 5.65
C PHE A 24 30.28 -16.87 6.14
N ALA A 25 29.47 -17.93 6.14
CA ALA A 25 29.92 -19.26 6.52
C ALA A 25 31.01 -19.80 5.57
N GLU A 26 30.86 -19.59 4.26
CA GLU A 26 31.87 -19.93 3.24
C GLU A 26 33.16 -19.09 3.40
N ALA A 27 33.06 -17.86 3.93
CA ALA A 27 34.22 -17.04 4.31
C ALA A 27 34.92 -17.54 5.59
N GLY A 28 34.40 -18.59 6.23
CA GLY A 28 34.95 -19.22 7.42
C GLY A 28 34.52 -18.59 8.73
N LEU A 29 33.40 -17.85 8.75
CA LEU A 29 32.85 -17.24 9.96
C LEU A 29 31.76 -18.10 10.60
N ASP A 30 31.69 -18.04 11.93
CA ASP A 30 30.50 -18.48 12.66
C ASP A 30 29.44 -17.37 12.61
N VAL A 31 28.25 -17.71 12.10
CA VAL A 31 27.18 -16.74 11.84
C VAL A 31 26.17 -16.76 12.97
N VAL A 32 26.04 -15.64 13.68
CA VAL A 32 25.05 -15.44 14.73
C VAL A 32 23.96 -14.50 14.20
N VAL A 33 22.70 -14.89 14.34
CA VAL A 33 21.56 -14.07 13.89
C VAL A 33 20.76 -13.59 15.09
N LEU A 34 20.51 -12.29 15.18
CA LEU A 34 19.52 -11.71 16.10
C LEU A 34 18.30 -11.26 15.30
N ALA A 35 17.18 -11.96 15.44
CA ALA A 35 15.94 -11.65 14.74
C ALA A 35 14.71 -12.11 15.53
N PRO A 36 13.52 -11.56 15.25
CA PRO A 36 12.28 -12.14 15.74
C PRO A 36 12.08 -13.60 15.32
N ALA A 37 11.34 -14.34 16.14
CA ALA A 37 11.07 -15.75 15.88
C ALA A 37 10.39 -15.94 14.52
N GLY A 38 10.81 -16.98 13.79
CA GLY A 38 10.20 -17.37 12.51
C GLY A 38 10.60 -16.56 11.30
N ARG A 39 11.46 -15.53 11.43
CA ARG A 39 12.00 -14.77 10.28
C ARG A 39 12.85 -15.67 9.37
N LEU A 40 12.74 -15.50 8.05
CA LEU A 40 13.47 -16.31 7.08
C LEU A 40 14.99 -16.40 7.35
N VAL A 41 15.64 -15.32 7.76
CA VAL A 41 17.10 -15.32 8.05
C VAL A 41 17.50 -16.32 9.14
N THR A 42 16.60 -16.64 10.08
CA THR A 42 16.83 -17.64 11.13
C THR A 42 16.77 -19.08 10.63
N GLN A 43 16.28 -19.30 9.41
CA GLN A 43 16.01 -20.62 8.84
C GLN A 43 17.17 -21.13 7.98
N SER A 44 18.22 -20.34 7.78
CA SER A 44 19.39 -20.77 7.01
C SER A 44 20.20 -21.82 7.78
N GLN A 45 20.60 -22.91 7.11
CA GLN A 45 21.44 -23.94 7.73
C GLN A 45 22.88 -23.46 8.00
N PHE A 46 23.25 -22.31 7.44
CA PHE A 46 24.56 -21.68 7.60
C PHE A 46 24.63 -20.76 8.83
N VAL A 47 23.54 -20.66 9.60
CA VAL A 47 23.50 -19.94 10.86
C VAL A 47 23.99 -20.86 11.99
N SER A 48 25.07 -20.46 12.65
CA SER A 48 25.67 -21.18 13.78
C SER A 48 24.83 -21.03 15.05
N GLU A 49 24.19 -19.87 15.24
CA GLU A 49 23.41 -19.56 16.45
C GLU A 49 22.28 -18.58 16.13
N VAL A 50 21.07 -18.87 16.63
CA VAL A 50 19.91 -17.96 16.54
C VAL A 50 19.60 -17.41 17.91
N LEU A 51 19.65 -16.08 18.03
CA LEU A 51 19.21 -15.31 19.19
C LEU A 51 17.83 -14.73 18.86
N VAL A 52 16.81 -15.17 19.59
CA VAL A 52 15.43 -14.70 19.37
C VAL A 52 15.24 -13.36 20.06
N ALA A 53 14.82 -12.36 19.29
CA ALA A 53 14.50 -11.02 19.79
C ALA A 53 12.97 -10.76 19.76
N PRO A 54 12.46 -9.83 20.59
CA PRO A 54 11.08 -9.35 20.48
C PRO A 54 10.79 -8.68 19.13
N GLU A 55 9.54 -8.73 18.67
CA GLU A 55 9.11 -8.04 17.43
C GLU A 55 9.04 -6.50 17.56
N PRO A 56 8.52 -5.91 18.65
CA PRO A 56 8.47 -4.46 18.78
C PRO A 56 9.88 -3.84 18.77
N LEU A 57 10.14 -2.89 17.86
CA LEU A 57 11.47 -2.33 17.62
C LEU A 57 12.14 -1.80 18.91
N ALA A 58 11.40 -1.14 19.80
CA ALA A 58 11.95 -0.65 21.07
C ALA A 58 12.52 -1.78 21.93
N GLN A 59 11.77 -2.88 22.09
CA GLN A 59 12.18 -4.05 22.87
C GLN A 59 13.29 -4.84 22.16
N TYR A 60 13.27 -4.89 20.83
CA TYR A 60 14.36 -5.44 20.03
C TYR A 60 15.68 -4.71 20.31
N LEU A 61 15.64 -3.38 20.37
CA LEU A 61 16.82 -2.55 20.62
C LEU A 61 17.36 -2.72 22.04
N ASP A 62 16.48 -2.90 23.03
CA ASP A 62 16.90 -3.22 24.41
C ASP A 62 17.63 -4.58 24.47
N ALA A 63 17.08 -5.61 23.81
CA ALA A 63 17.72 -6.92 23.71
C ALA A 63 19.05 -6.85 22.94
N LEU A 64 19.11 -6.10 21.84
CA LEU A 64 20.34 -5.88 21.07
C LEU A 64 21.39 -5.15 21.91
N LYS A 65 21.02 -4.12 22.66
CA LYS A 65 21.92 -3.38 23.56
C LYS A 65 22.50 -4.30 24.65
N GLN A 66 21.66 -5.13 25.27
CA GLN A 66 22.12 -6.13 26.25
C GLN A 66 23.12 -7.10 25.61
N LEU A 67 22.82 -7.62 24.42
CA LEU A 67 23.70 -8.53 23.69
C LEU A 67 25.05 -7.87 23.36
N MET A 68 25.04 -6.66 22.78
CA MET A 68 26.25 -5.94 22.38
C MET A 68 27.11 -5.51 23.58
N THR A 69 26.50 -5.40 24.77
CA THR A 69 27.22 -5.14 26.02
C THR A 69 27.84 -6.41 26.60
N ALA A 70 27.14 -7.55 26.47
CA ALA A 70 27.54 -8.82 27.06
C ALA A 70 28.51 -9.64 26.18
N ARG A 71 28.44 -9.48 24.85
CA ARG A 71 29.18 -10.30 23.89
C ARG A 71 29.81 -9.43 22.81
N ARG A 72 31.07 -9.74 22.49
CA ARG A 72 31.77 -9.15 21.34
C ARG A 72 31.64 -10.07 20.13
N PHE A 73 31.61 -9.44 18.96
CA PHE A 73 31.63 -10.09 17.65
C PHE A 73 32.76 -9.47 16.83
N ASP A 74 33.38 -10.25 15.94
CA ASP A 74 34.46 -9.78 15.08
C ASP A 74 33.93 -8.83 13.99
N HIS A 75 32.66 -9.01 13.58
CA HIS A 75 31.96 -8.07 12.71
C HIS A 75 30.45 -8.08 13.01
N CYS A 76 29.77 -6.97 12.77
CA CYS A 76 28.31 -6.87 12.90
C CYS A 76 27.70 -6.23 11.66
N VAL A 77 26.51 -6.69 11.26
CA VAL A 77 25.78 -6.19 10.10
C VAL A 77 24.34 -5.91 10.53
N ALA A 78 23.93 -4.65 10.44
CA ALA A 78 22.51 -4.30 10.46
C ALA A 78 21.89 -4.59 9.08
N CYS A 79 20.88 -5.44 9.06
CA CYS A 79 20.35 -6.05 7.84
C CYS A 79 19.21 -5.25 7.17
N ASP A 80 18.64 -4.25 7.85
CA ASP A 80 17.50 -3.46 7.38
C ASP A 80 17.58 -1.99 7.81
N GLU A 81 16.93 -1.13 7.03
CA GLU A 81 16.94 0.33 7.23
C GLU A 81 16.30 0.79 8.53
N PRO A 82 15.15 0.24 8.99
CA PRO A 82 14.59 0.63 10.28
C PRO A 82 15.57 0.46 11.44
N LEU A 83 16.35 -0.62 11.43
CA LEU A 83 17.41 -0.81 12.41
C LEU A 83 18.52 0.23 12.25
N ILE A 84 19.02 0.49 11.04
CA ILE A 84 20.03 1.53 10.78
C ILE A 84 19.57 2.90 11.29
N TYR A 85 18.32 3.30 11.00
CA TYR A 85 17.77 4.56 11.47
C TYR A 85 17.67 4.62 13.00
N ALA A 86 17.23 3.54 13.63
CA ALA A 86 17.13 3.47 15.08
C ALA A 86 18.50 3.50 15.78
N LEU A 87 19.54 2.91 15.17
CA LEU A 87 20.92 2.98 15.64
C LEU A 87 21.49 4.39 15.43
N ALA A 88 21.19 5.03 14.29
CA ALA A 88 21.64 6.39 14.00
C ALA A 88 21.11 7.42 15.00
N LEU A 89 19.86 7.28 15.44
CA LEU A 89 19.29 8.11 16.52
C LEU A 89 19.98 7.90 17.88
N ARG A 90 20.62 6.74 18.07
CA ARG A 90 21.37 6.36 19.28
C ARG A 90 22.88 6.37 19.08
N ARG A 91 23.39 7.02 18.03
CA ARG A 91 24.83 7.02 17.67
C ARG A 91 25.77 7.54 18.76
N ALA A 92 25.24 8.29 19.73
CA ALA A 92 26.00 8.72 20.91
C ALA A 92 26.29 7.56 21.88
N GLU A 93 25.51 6.49 21.84
CA GLU A 93 25.73 5.28 22.63
C GLU A 93 26.71 4.35 21.90
N THR A 94 27.86 4.08 22.53
CA THR A 94 28.99 3.36 21.91
C THR A 94 28.67 1.92 21.49
N TRP A 95 27.69 1.26 22.11
CA TRP A 95 27.25 -0.08 21.73
C TRP A 95 26.69 -0.16 20.30
N THR A 96 26.25 0.98 19.74
CA THR A 96 25.70 1.04 18.38
C THR A 96 26.79 1.04 17.30
N HIS A 97 28.02 1.47 17.63
CA HIS A 97 29.07 1.74 16.65
C HIS A 97 29.45 0.52 15.80
N PRO A 98 29.57 -0.70 16.34
CA PRO A 98 29.90 -1.88 15.53
C PRO A 98 28.85 -2.24 14.47
N LEU A 99 27.60 -1.80 14.64
CA LEU A 99 26.48 -2.10 13.73
C LEU A 99 26.26 -1.02 12.67
N LEU A 100 26.86 0.17 12.85
CA LEU A 100 26.77 1.26 11.89
C LEU A 100 27.75 1.02 10.74
N PRO A 101 27.32 1.17 9.48
CA PRO A 101 28.16 0.91 8.31
C PRO A 101 29.17 2.04 8.05
N THR A 102 29.22 3.06 8.90
CA THR A 102 30.10 4.23 8.80
C THR A 102 30.56 4.62 10.20
N PRO A 103 31.60 5.45 10.34
CA PRO A 103 31.88 6.12 11.61
C PRO A 103 30.63 6.82 12.16
N ALA A 104 30.39 6.67 13.47
CA ALA A 104 29.25 7.26 14.16
C ALA A 104 29.37 8.78 14.37
N THR A 105 30.59 9.30 14.26
CA THR A 105 30.93 10.71 14.40
C THR A 105 31.04 11.42 13.05
N GLY A 106 30.93 12.75 13.07
CA GLY A 106 30.99 13.57 11.87
C GLY A 106 29.74 13.43 10.99
N SER A 107 29.87 13.79 9.71
CA SER A 107 28.77 13.79 8.73
C SER A 107 28.63 12.48 7.95
N HIS A 108 29.47 11.48 8.23
CA HIS A 108 29.54 10.21 7.48
C HIS A 108 28.21 9.44 7.49
N LEU A 109 27.65 9.23 8.68
CA LEU A 109 26.39 8.52 8.84
C LEU A 109 25.23 9.32 8.24
N ASP A 110 25.23 10.63 8.48
CA ASP A 110 24.21 11.54 7.96
C ASP A 110 24.19 11.55 6.43
N PHE A 111 25.35 11.43 5.76
CA PHE A 111 25.45 11.28 4.30
C PHE A 111 24.76 10.02 3.79
N VAL A 112 24.93 8.88 4.49
CA VAL A 112 24.40 7.60 4.04
C VAL A 112 22.90 7.47 4.30
N ILE A 113 22.38 8.02 5.40
CA ILE A 113 20.98 7.82 5.81
C ILE A 113 20.05 8.96 5.38
N SER A 114 20.57 10.14 5.07
CA SER A 114 19.76 11.33 4.77
C SER A 114 19.61 11.59 3.28
N LYS A 115 18.36 11.63 2.83
CA LYS A 115 17.99 12.05 1.47
C LYS A 115 18.27 13.53 1.19
N LEU A 116 18.60 14.33 2.23
CA LEU A 116 18.98 15.73 2.12
C LEU A 116 20.50 15.90 1.87
N ILE A 117 21.30 15.10 2.57
CA ILE A 117 22.75 15.30 2.65
C ILE A 117 23.48 14.58 1.52
N PHE A 118 22.95 13.44 1.06
CA PHE A 118 23.52 12.70 -0.06
C PHE A 118 23.68 13.55 -1.32
N PRO A 119 22.62 14.18 -1.90
CA PRO A 119 22.75 14.91 -3.16
C PRO A 119 23.72 16.09 -3.05
N SER A 120 23.61 16.89 -1.99
CA SER A 120 24.46 18.07 -1.79
C SER A 120 25.94 17.70 -1.57
N THR A 121 26.22 16.59 -0.91
CA THR A 121 27.60 16.12 -0.71
C THR A 121 28.19 15.56 -1.99
N CYS A 122 27.41 14.80 -2.74
CA CYS A 122 27.81 14.29 -4.06
C CYS A 122 28.09 15.41 -5.06
N GLU A 123 27.21 16.43 -5.13
CA GLU A 123 27.38 17.58 -6.02
C GLU A 123 28.67 18.35 -5.73
N ARG A 124 28.96 18.65 -4.45
CA ARG A 124 30.23 19.28 -4.04
C ARG A 124 31.46 18.44 -4.36
N ALA A 125 31.32 17.12 -4.40
CA ALA A 125 32.38 16.20 -4.76
C ALA A 125 32.49 15.96 -6.29
N GLY A 126 31.67 16.65 -7.10
CA GLY A 126 31.65 16.48 -8.56
C GLY A 126 31.03 15.16 -9.03
N LEU A 127 30.25 14.47 -8.18
CA LEU A 127 29.55 13.25 -8.55
C LEU A 127 28.22 13.57 -9.24
N PRO A 128 27.83 12.82 -10.28
CA PRO A 128 26.64 13.14 -11.05
C PRO A 128 25.39 12.72 -10.27
N VAL A 129 24.67 13.69 -9.72
CA VAL A 129 23.35 13.51 -9.10
C VAL A 129 22.32 14.33 -9.87
N PRO A 130 21.02 13.99 -9.80
CA PRO A 130 19.98 14.86 -10.35
C PRO A 130 20.02 16.24 -9.67
N ALA A 131 19.73 17.31 -10.42
CA ALA A 131 19.68 18.64 -9.84
C ALA A 131 18.68 18.67 -8.68
N THR A 132 19.14 19.10 -7.49
CA THR A 132 18.35 18.99 -6.25
C THR A 132 18.27 20.36 -5.55
N ARG A 133 17.11 20.68 -5.00
CA ARG A 133 16.85 21.86 -4.17
C ARG A 133 16.11 21.43 -2.91
N ILE A 134 16.48 22.01 -1.77
CA ILE A 134 15.94 21.64 -0.47
C ILE A 134 15.45 22.89 0.22
N HIS A 135 14.15 22.95 0.51
CA HIS A 135 13.51 24.10 1.12
C HIS A 135 12.46 23.64 2.14
N THR A 136 12.25 24.45 3.17
CA THR A 136 11.17 24.29 4.17
C THR A 136 10.05 25.30 3.95
N ASP A 137 10.35 26.42 3.28
CA ASP A 137 9.41 27.50 3.00
C ASP A 137 8.60 27.22 1.72
N PRO A 138 7.26 27.26 1.76
CA PRO A 138 6.41 26.99 0.60
C PRO A 138 6.67 27.88 -0.62
N GLN A 139 7.02 29.16 -0.43
CA GLN A 139 7.29 30.05 -1.57
C GLN A 139 8.62 29.68 -2.24
N GLN A 140 9.65 29.40 -1.46
CA GLN A 140 10.92 28.89 -1.97
C GLN A 140 10.77 27.54 -2.66
N ILE A 141 9.93 26.65 -2.11
CA ILE A 141 9.61 25.36 -2.73
C ILE A 141 8.97 25.57 -4.11
N ALA A 142 7.98 26.45 -4.22
CA ALA A 142 7.34 26.76 -5.49
C ALA A 142 8.32 27.38 -6.51
N GLN A 143 9.17 28.30 -6.07
CA GLN A 143 10.19 28.93 -6.92
C GLN A 143 11.23 27.91 -7.42
N ALA A 144 11.72 27.05 -6.53
CA ALA A 144 12.67 25.99 -6.87
C ALA A 144 12.07 24.96 -7.82
N ALA A 145 10.78 24.60 -7.64
CA ALA A 145 10.07 23.72 -8.55
C ALA A 145 9.94 24.31 -9.96
N TRP A 146 9.60 25.60 -10.07
CA TRP A 146 9.58 26.32 -11.34
C TRP A 146 10.96 26.35 -12.03
N ALA A 147 12.02 26.55 -11.25
CA ALA A 147 13.39 26.59 -11.78
C ALA A 147 13.89 25.21 -12.25
N LEU A 148 13.49 24.13 -11.57
CA LEU A 148 13.83 22.75 -11.95
C LEU A 148 13.02 22.27 -13.15
N GLY A 149 11.78 22.76 -13.31
CA GLY A 149 10.85 22.32 -14.34
C GLY A 149 10.10 21.04 -13.97
N PHE A 150 9.04 20.75 -14.71
CA PHE A 150 8.20 19.56 -14.53
C PHE A 150 8.34 18.58 -15.72
N PRO A 151 8.21 17.26 -15.50
CA PRO A 151 7.97 16.61 -14.21
C PRO A 151 9.18 16.69 -13.27
N LEU A 152 8.94 16.63 -11.96
CA LEU A 152 9.98 16.59 -10.94
C LEU A 152 9.69 15.52 -9.90
N VAL A 153 10.71 15.13 -9.15
CA VAL A 153 10.61 14.16 -8.06
C VAL A 153 10.62 14.91 -6.74
N VAL A 154 9.59 14.70 -5.94
CA VAL A 154 9.49 15.21 -4.57
C VAL A 154 9.74 14.07 -3.59
N LYS A 155 10.63 14.28 -2.64
CA LYS A 155 10.96 13.32 -1.58
C LYS A 155 10.87 13.98 -0.22
N LEU A 156 10.38 13.23 0.77
CA LEU A 156 10.55 13.56 2.18
C LEU A 156 11.99 13.31 2.63
N ALA A 157 12.44 14.08 3.62
CA ALA A 157 13.79 13.96 4.17
C ALA A 157 14.09 12.58 4.78
N ARG A 158 13.07 11.86 5.26
CA ARG A 158 13.18 10.55 5.92
C ARG A 158 12.11 9.63 5.36
N GLY A 159 12.47 8.41 4.94
CA GLY A 159 11.57 7.38 4.41
C GLY A 159 12.35 6.22 3.78
N TYR A 160 11.73 5.06 3.51
CA TYR A 160 12.40 3.90 2.87
C TYR A 160 11.49 3.14 1.89
N GLY A 161 12.10 2.33 1.00
CA GLY A 161 11.39 1.42 0.11
C GLY A 161 10.47 2.07 -0.93
N GLY A 162 10.81 3.27 -1.42
CA GLY A 162 10.06 3.97 -2.48
C GLY A 162 8.73 4.61 -2.06
N LYS A 163 8.22 4.33 -0.86
CA LYS A 163 6.87 4.74 -0.39
C LYS A 163 6.64 6.25 -0.34
N GLU A 164 7.72 7.03 -0.22
CA GLU A 164 7.69 8.49 -0.01
C GLU A 164 8.36 9.27 -1.14
N VAL A 165 8.57 8.61 -2.28
CA VAL A 165 8.98 9.26 -3.53
C VAL A 165 7.71 9.50 -4.34
N ARG A 166 7.53 10.73 -4.83
CA ARG A 166 6.43 11.09 -5.72
C ARG A 166 6.99 11.81 -6.93
N GLN A 167 6.67 11.30 -8.13
CA GLN A 167 6.75 12.11 -9.33
C GLN A 167 5.58 13.09 -9.32
N VAL A 168 5.86 14.34 -9.64
CA VAL A 168 4.90 15.42 -9.70
C VAL A 168 5.02 16.06 -11.07
N ASP A 169 3.93 16.05 -11.82
CA ASP A 169 3.91 16.50 -13.21
C ASP A 169 3.47 17.97 -13.38
N THR A 170 2.87 18.58 -12.34
CA THR A 170 2.36 19.95 -12.42
C THR A 170 2.54 20.74 -11.11
N PRO A 171 2.58 22.09 -11.17
CA PRO A 171 2.58 22.94 -9.97
C PRO A 171 1.39 22.69 -9.04
N ALA A 172 0.20 22.41 -9.60
CA ALA A 172 -0.99 22.11 -8.81
C ALA A 172 -0.85 20.78 -8.04
N ALA A 173 -0.30 19.74 -8.68
CA ALA A 173 0.00 18.48 -8.03
C ALA A 173 1.07 18.64 -6.93
N LEU A 174 2.04 19.54 -7.12
CA LEU A 174 3.03 19.88 -6.10
C LEU A 174 2.35 20.52 -4.88
N GLN A 175 1.51 21.53 -5.10
CA GLN A 175 0.78 22.20 -4.02
C GLN A 175 -0.11 21.21 -3.24
N GLN A 176 -0.82 20.32 -3.95
CA GLN A 176 -1.64 19.28 -3.33
C GLN A 176 -0.81 18.30 -2.50
N LEU A 177 0.36 17.90 -3.00
CA LEU A 177 1.27 17.01 -2.26
C LEU A 177 1.76 17.68 -0.97
N LEU A 178 2.16 18.95 -1.04
CA LEU A 178 2.67 19.73 0.09
C LEU A 178 1.60 20.03 1.13
N ALA A 179 0.33 20.23 0.73
CA ALA A 179 -0.78 20.47 1.66
C ALA A 179 -1.03 19.31 2.63
N GLY A 180 -0.59 18.09 2.28
CA GLY A 180 -0.66 16.93 3.16
C GLY A 180 0.52 16.79 4.13
N TRP A 181 1.51 17.69 4.08
CA TRP A 181 2.74 17.60 4.86
C TRP A 181 2.75 18.63 6.00
N PRO A 182 3.31 18.31 7.19
CA PRO A 182 3.42 19.28 8.28
C PRO A 182 4.22 20.51 7.87
N ALA A 183 3.78 21.70 8.29
CA ALA A 183 4.49 22.95 8.03
C ALA A 183 5.94 22.90 8.51
N GLY A 184 6.86 23.48 7.74
CA GLY A 184 8.30 23.48 8.05
C GLY A 184 9.03 22.17 7.77
N THR A 185 8.35 21.13 7.25
CA THR A 185 8.98 19.88 6.82
C THR A 185 9.97 20.16 5.67
N PRO A 186 11.27 19.77 5.79
CA PRO A 186 12.21 19.89 4.68
C PRO A 186 11.77 19.05 3.49
N VAL A 187 11.62 19.70 2.34
CA VAL A 187 11.21 19.08 1.08
C VAL A 187 12.41 18.99 0.13
N VAL A 188 12.66 17.80 -0.39
CA VAL A 188 13.64 17.59 -1.46
C VAL A 188 12.91 17.67 -2.81
N LEU A 189 13.18 18.71 -3.57
CA LEU A 189 12.79 18.85 -4.96
C LEU A 189 13.96 18.40 -5.82
N GLN A 190 13.71 17.45 -6.70
CA GLN A 190 14.75 16.85 -7.52
C GLN A 190 14.29 16.79 -8.98
N GLU A 191 15.19 17.12 -9.90
CA GLU A 191 14.99 16.92 -11.34
C GLU A 191 14.49 15.49 -11.62
N PHE A 192 13.47 15.36 -12.45
CA PHE A 192 13.10 14.06 -12.99
C PHE A 192 14.10 13.65 -14.08
N VAL A 193 14.93 12.65 -13.78
CA VAL A 193 15.86 12.10 -14.77
C VAL A 193 15.14 11.03 -15.58
N ALA A 194 14.84 11.33 -16.84
CA ALA A 194 14.37 10.33 -17.79
C ALA A 194 15.47 9.29 -18.04
N GLY A 195 15.17 8.01 -17.81
CA GLY A 195 16.15 6.95 -17.97
C GLY A 195 15.75 5.62 -17.36
N ALA A 196 16.65 4.65 -17.43
CA ALA A 196 16.44 3.33 -16.87
C ALA A 196 17.00 3.24 -15.44
N PRO A 197 16.19 2.84 -14.43
CA PRO A 197 16.65 2.70 -13.05
C PRO A 197 17.53 1.46 -12.88
N GLY A 198 18.62 1.58 -12.16
CA GLY A 198 19.57 0.52 -11.84
C GLY A 198 20.17 0.72 -10.46
N SER A 199 20.98 -0.24 -10.03
CA SER A 199 21.68 -0.16 -8.76
C SER A 199 22.97 -0.97 -8.82
N CYS A 200 23.84 -0.76 -7.84
CA CYS A 200 25.03 -1.58 -7.65
C CYS A 200 25.07 -2.19 -6.26
N CYS A 201 25.63 -3.40 -6.17
CA CYS A 201 26.10 -3.97 -4.92
C CYS A 201 27.56 -3.60 -4.75
N ALA A 202 27.96 -3.15 -3.57
CA ALA A 202 29.35 -2.80 -3.28
C ALA A 202 29.74 -3.14 -1.85
N LEU A 203 30.98 -3.59 -1.68
CA LEU A 203 31.61 -3.83 -0.40
C LEU A 203 32.76 -2.85 -0.24
N TRP A 204 32.74 -2.12 0.88
CA TRP A 204 33.80 -1.20 1.27
C TRP A 204 34.43 -1.62 2.58
N VAL A 205 35.73 -1.37 2.71
CA VAL A 205 36.49 -1.52 3.95
C VAL A 205 37.01 -0.14 4.34
N ARG A 206 36.35 0.49 5.32
CA ARG A 206 36.72 1.84 5.83
C ARG A 206 36.84 2.88 4.72
N GLY A 207 35.90 2.83 3.78
CA GLY A 207 35.79 3.71 2.62
C GLY A 207 36.51 3.24 1.37
N GLU A 208 37.36 2.21 1.45
CA GLU A 208 38.02 1.64 0.29
C GLU A 208 37.16 0.59 -0.40
N LEU A 209 36.87 0.79 -1.69
CA LEU A 209 36.07 -0.14 -2.48
C LEU A 209 36.84 -1.44 -2.74
N LYS A 210 36.26 -2.59 -2.37
CA LYS A 210 36.89 -3.90 -2.50
C LYS A 210 36.19 -4.85 -3.46
N ALA A 211 34.88 -4.77 -3.58
CA ALA A 211 34.15 -5.57 -4.56
C ALA A 211 32.89 -4.82 -4.98
N TRP A 212 32.51 -4.92 -6.25
CA TRP A 212 31.24 -4.36 -6.72
C TRP A 212 30.74 -5.02 -7.99
N PHE A 213 29.44 -4.86 -8.25
CA PHE A 213 28.83 -5.15 -9.54
C PHE A 213 27.54 -4.33 -9.70
N ALA A 214 27.09 -4.13 -10.93
CA ALA A 214 25.89 -3.36 -11.24
C ALA A 214 24.81 -4.19 -11.95
N PHE A 215 23.57 -3.75 -11.79
CA PHE A 215 22.42 -4.31 -12.49
C PHE A 215 21.43 -3.21 -12.88
N GLN A 216 20.70 -3.46 -13.96
CA GLN A 216 19.58 -2.66 -14.40
C GLN A 216 18.28 -3.29 -13.89
N THR A 217 17.35 -2.50 -13.37
CA THR A 217 16.02 -2.97 -13.01
C THR A 217 15.20 -3.21 -14.28
N VAL A 218 14.70 -4.42 -14.44
CA VAL A 218 13.87 -4.81 -15.59
C VAL A 218 12.39 -4.81 -15.23
N ARG A 219 12.06 -5.18 -13.98
CA ARG A 219 10.69 -5.19 -13.48
C ARG A 219 10.66 -4.93 -11.98
N THR A 220 9.64 -4.20 -11.55
CA THR A 220 9.30 -3.91 -10.14
C THR A 220 7.87 -4.38 -9.84
N TRP A 221 7.47 -4.40 -8.57
CA TRP A 221 6.09 -4.68 -8.17
C TRP A 221 5.80 -4.16 -6.75
N PRO A 222 4.62 -3.54 -6.49
CA PRO A 222 3.48 -3.32 -7.40
C PRO A 222 3.61 -2.16 -8.38
N ASP A 223 4.44 -1.17 -8.09
CA ASP A 223 4.59 0.03 -8.93
C ASP A 223 6.04 0.24 -9.39
N ALA A 224 6.29 1.31 -10.16
CA ALA A 224 7.59 1.62 -10.74
C ALA A 224 8.68 1.97 -9.71
N PHE A 225 8.31 2.34 -8.47
CA PHE A 225 9.25 2.70 -7.40
C PHE A 225 9.44 1.57 -6.37
N SER A 226 8.73 0.47 -6.56
CA SER A 226 8.79 -0.70 -5.68
C SER A 226 10.05 -1.55 -5.94
N PRO A 227 10.39 -2.48 -5.02
CA PRO A 227 11.54 -3.35 -5.19
C PRO A 227 11.53 -4.14 -6.51
N SER A 228 12.73 -4.39 -7.06
CA SER A 228 12.88 -5.18 -8.28
C SER A 228 12.43 -6.63 -8.08
N THR A 229 11.66 -7.15 -9.03
CA THR A 229 11.32 -8.57 -9.16
C THR A 229 12.16 -9.24 -10.25
N MET A 230 12.68 -8.46 -11.20
CA MET A 230 13.57 -8.94 -12.26
C MET A 230 14.63 -7.88 -12.56
N VAL A 231 15.87 -8.33 -12.74
CA VAL A 231 17.04 -7.46 -12.97
C VAL A 231 17.89 -8.04 -14.10
N ARG A 232 18.81 -7.24 -14.65
CA ARG A 232 19.82 -7.68 -15.60
C ARG A 232 21.18 -7.19 -15.15
N LEU A 233 22.19 -8.07 -15.07
CA LEU A 233 23.56 -7.64 -14.78
C LEU A 233 24.07 -6.75 -15.93
N VAL A 234 24.81 -5.70 -15.60
CA VAL A 234 25.35 -4.77 -16.62
C VAL A 234 26.79 -4.43 -16.32
N ASP A 235 27.61 -4.40 -17.36
CA ASP A 235 28.96 -3.84 -17.28
C ASP A 235 28.91 -2.32 -17.42
N ARG A 236 29.42 -1.62 -16.39
CA ARG A 236 29.39 -0.15 -16.28
C ARG A 236 30.65 0.37 -15.58
N PRO A 237 31.84 0.24 -16.20
CA PRO A 237 33.11 0.57 -15.55
C PRO A 237 33.18 2.03 -15.06
N ALA A 238 32.43 2.95 -15.66
CA ALA A 238 32.32 4.34 -15.23
C ALA A 238 31.77 4.51 -13.80
N LEU A 239 31.08 3.51 -13.23
CA LEU A 239 30.61 3.54 -11.84
C LEU A 239 31.75 3.34 -10.83
N GLU A 240 32.81 2.60 -11.17
CA GLU A 240 33.90 2.30 -10.22
C GLU A 240 34.52 3.56 -9.59
N PRO A 241 34.99 4.58 -10.34
CA PRO A 241 35.56 5.78 -9.74
C PRO A 241 34.56 6.53 -8.85
N MET A 242 33.27 6.50 -9.21
CA MET A 242 32.20 7.10 -8.40
C MET A 242 32.01 6.35 -7.08
N LEU A 243 32.01 5.02 -7.10
CA LEU A 243 31.91 4.16 -5.92
C LEU A 243 33.12 4.29 -4.99
N ARG A 244 34.32 4.48 -5.55
CA ARG A 244 35.52 4.80 -4.78
C ARG A 244 35.39 6.15 -4.08
N ALA A 245 34.91 7.18 -4.79
CA ALA A 245 34.69 8.50 -4.20
C ALA A 245 33.62 8.48 -3.09
N ILE A 246 32.50 7.79 -3.32
CA ILE A 246 31.44 7.60 -2.33
C ILE A 246 31.97 6.90 -1.08
N GLY A 247 32.72 5.81 -1.25
CA GLY A 247 33.34 5.10 -0.14
C GLY A 247 34.21 6.02 0.72
N ARG A 248 35.05 6.85 0.09
CA ARG A 248 35.89 7.83 0.81
C ARG A 248 35.06 8.89 1.53
N LEU A 249 33.99 9.40 0.93
CA LEU A 249 33.11 10.40 1.54
C LEU A 249 32.39 9.84 2.78
N SER A 250 31.90 8.60 2.70
CA SER A 250 31.11 8.00 3.77
C SER A 250 31.95 7.23 4.79
N GLY A 251 33.21 6.90 4.50
CA GLY A 251 34.01 5.99 5.31
C GLY A 251 33.38 4.59 5.45
N PHE A 252 32.61 4.15 4.45
CA PHE A 252 31.76 2.96 4.57
C PHE A 252 32.56 1.69 4.90
N HIS A 253 32.09 0.90 5.83
CA HIS A 253 32.67 -0.38 6.22
C HIS A 253 31.56 -1.43 6.29
N GLY A 254 31.37 -2.17 5.21
CA GLY A 254 30.31 -3.16 5.10
C GLY A 254 29.82 -3.38 3.68
N LEU A 255 28.67 -4.04 3.59
CA LEU A 255 27.92 -4.31 2.37
C LEU A 255 26.85 -3.23 2.16
N GLY A 256 26.83 -2.60 1.00
CA GLY A 256 25.86 -1.59 0.63
C GLY A 256 25.63 -1.53 -0.87
N GLY A 257 25.18 -0.39 -1.35
CA GLY A 257 24.89 -0.18 -2.76
C GLY A 257 24.56 1.26 -3.09
N ILE A 258 24.47 1.58 -4.38
CA ILE A 258 24.10 2.90 -4.88
C ILE A 258 23.07 2.72 -5.98
N ASP A 259 21.91 3.35 -5.83
CA ASP A 259 20.92 3.47 -6.89
C ASP A 259 21.32 4.55 -7.89
N PHE A 260 21.07 4.27 -9.16
CA PHE A 260 21.34 5.21 -10.24
C PHE A 260 20.26 5.15 -11.31
N ILE A 261 20.16 6.23 -12.09
CA ILE A 261 19.38 6.28 -13.32
C ILE A 261 20.35 6.37 -14.49
N LYS A 262 20.26 5.42 -15.42
CA LYS A 262 20.98 5.47 -16.70
C LYS A 262 20.21 6.40 -17.65
N ARG A 263 20.82 7.52 -18.04
CA ARG A 263 20.29 8.44 -19.05
C ARG A 263 20.39 7.85 -20.47
N PRO A 264 19.60 8.36 -21.44
CA PRO A 264 19.65 7.91 -22.83
C PRO A 264 21.04 8.02 -23.48
N ASP A 265 21.83 9.04 -23.11
CA ASP A 265 23.21 9.26 -23.55
C ASP A 265 24.22 8.26 -22.95
N GLY A 266 23.77 7.38 -22.05
CA GLY A 266 24.59 6.37 -21.38
C GLY A 266 25.19 6.81 -20.04
N SER A 267 25.17 8.12 -19.74
CA SER A 267 25.61 8.67 -18.46
C SER A 267 24.70 8.21 -17.31
N VAL A 268 25.15 8.41 -16.07
CA VAL A 268 24.40 8.01 -14.88
C VAL A 268 24.12 9.20 -13.97
N ALA A 269 23.00 9.14 -13.25
CA ALA A 269 22.69 10.03 -12.13
C ALA A 269 22.52 9.17 -10.88
N LEU A 270 23.30 9.42 -9.84
CA LEU A 270 23.24 8.70 -8.56
C LEU A 270 22.08 9.24 -7.74
N THR A 271 21.26 8.37 -7.16
CA THR A 271 20.01 8.78 -6.51
C THR A 271 19.98 8.52 -5.01
N GLU A 272 20.56 7.41 -4.53
CA GLU A 272 20.53 7.02 -3.11
C GLU A 272 21.64 6.00 -2.79
N GLN A 273 22.16 6.03 -1.56
CA GLN A 273 23.04 4.99 -1.01
C GLN A 273 22.30 4.06 -0.05
N HIS A 274 22.43 2.75 -0.29
CA HIS A 274 21.94 1.73 0.62
C HIS A 274 22.92 1.55 1.77
N ALA A 275 22.45 1.85 2.99
CA ALA A 275 23.19 1.70 4.24
C ALA A 275 23.28 0.24 4.75
N ARG A 276 22.86 -0.73 3.94
CA ARG A 276 22.65 -2.12 4.34
C ARG A 276 22.81 -3.05 3.14
N PRO A 277 23.05 -4.37 3.36
CA PRO A 277 23.08 -5.34 2.27
C PRO A 277 21.76 -5.33 1.48
N ILE A 278 21.83 -5.29 0.16
CA ILE A 278 20.65 -5.38 -0.72
C ILE A 278 20.44 -6.83 -1.19
N PRO A 279 19.19 -7.27 -1.49
CA PRO A 279 18.89 -8.64 -1.90
C PRO A 279 19.75 -9.19 -3.04
N GLN A 280 20.24 -8.32 -3.91
CA GLN A 280 20.96 -8.66 -5.13
C GLN A 280 22.39 -9.14 -4.89
N PHE A 281 22.94 -9.05 -3.66
CA PHE A 281 24.22 -9.67 -3.31
C PHE A 281 24.28 -11.18 -3.60
N VAL A 282 23.12 -11.84 -3.68
CA VAL A 282 23.00 -13.24 -4.12
C VAL A 282 23.46 -13.49 -5.57
N LEU A 283 23.67 -12.42 -6.36
CA LEU A 283 24.16 -12.48 -7.74
C LEU A 283 25.67 -12.25 -7.85
N ALA A 284 26.40 -12.07 -6.73
CA ALA A 284 27.82 -11.74 -6.73
C ALA A 284 28.66 -12.72 -7.56
N GLU A 285 28.51 -14.04 -7.34
CA GLU A 285 29.25 -15.06 -8.10
C GLU A 285 28.94 -15.00 -9.60
N ARG A 286 27.67 -14.78 -9.98
CA ARG A 286 27.26 -14.62 -11.38
C ARG A 286 27.88 -13.37 -12.01
N ALA A 287 28.08 -12.31 -11.23
CA ALA A 287 28.78 -11.11 -11.65
C ALA A 287 30.32 -11.25 -11.61
N GLY A 288 30.85 -12.45 -11.30
CA GLY A 288 32.28 -12.71 -11.23
C GLY A 288 32.96 -12.26 -9.93
N ILE A 289 32.19 -12.03 -8.87
CA ILE A 289 32.67 -11.62 -7.55
C ILE A 289 32.69 -12.82 -6.60
N ASP A 290 33.88 -13.14 -6.07
CA ASP A 290 34.09 -14.04 -4.94
C ASP A 290 33.71 -13.29 -3.66
N LEU A 291 32.42 -13.37 -3.32
CA LEU A 291 31.85 -12.71 -2.16
C LEU A 291 32.45 -13.24 -0.84
N PRO A 292 32.64 -14.55 -0.62
CA PRO A 292 33.31 -15.06 0.59
C PRO A 292 34.69 -14.43 0.83
N ARG A 293 35.52 -14.32 -0.22
CA ARG A 293 36.83 -13.66 -0.11
C ARG A 293 36.72 -12.17 0.22
N ALA A 294 35.76 -11.47 -0.36
CA ALA A 294 35.52 -10.06 -0.06
C ALA A 294 35.01 -9.84 1.37
N LEU A 295 34.15 -10.72 1.87
CA LEU A 295 33.67 -10.71 3.26
C LEU A 295 34.80 -11.00 4.25
N ARG A 296 35.73 -11.89 3.89
CA ARG A 296 36.91 -12.13 4.72
C ARG A 296 37.76 -10.89 4.89
N ALA A 297 38.02 -10.17 3.79
CA ALA A 297 38.72 -8.89 3.81
C ALA A 297 38.02 -7.82 4.66
N LEU A 298 36.69 -7.80 4.65
CA LEU A 298 35.88 -6.91 5.48
C LEU A 298 36.11 -7.17 6.98
N VAL A 299 35.99 -8.43 7.38
CA VAL A 299 36.12 -8.86 8.78
C VAL A 299 37.55 -8.63 9.29
N ASP A 300 38.55 -8.98 8.49
CA ASP A 300 39.96 -8.77 8.82
C ASP A 300 40.36 -7.28 8.76
N SER A 301 39.45 -6.38 8.34
CA SER A 301 39.71 -4.96 8.09
C SER A 301 40.94 -4.75 7.17
N ALA A 302 41.16 -5.65 6.22
CA ALA A 302 42.40 -5.71 5.44
C ALA A 302 42.42 -4.65 4.32
N PRO A 303 43.16 -3.53 4.48
CA PRO A 303 43.16 -2.46 3.49
C PRO A 303 43.87 -2.85 2.20
N ASP A 304 44.75 -3.87 2.23
CA ASP A 304 45.48 -4.36 1.05
C ASP A 304 44.77 -5.52 0.35
N ALA A 305 43.55 -5.86 0.77
CA ALA A 305 42.77 -6.89 0.13
C ALA A 305 42.53 -6.60 -1.36
N LEU A 306 42.62 -7.66 -2.17
CA LEU A 306 42.50 -7.61 -3.62
C LEU A 306 41.13 -7.07 -4.02
N PHE A 307 41.15 -6.02 -4.85
CA PHE A 307 39.97 -5.45 -5.47
C PHE A 307 39.37 -6.41 -6.52
N GLN A 308 38.05 -6.58 -6.49
CA GLN A 308 37.29 -7.39 -7.43
C GLN A 308 36.36 -6.52 -8.27
N SER A 309 36.54 -6.55 -9.58
CA SER A 309 35.68 -5.90 -10.58
C SER A 309 34.72 -6.91 -11.20
N PRO A 310 33.54 -6.46 -11.68
CA PRO A 310 32.57 -7.35 -12.30
C PRO A 310 33.17 -7.98 -13.56
N ARG A 311 32.89 -9.28 -13.77
CA ARG A 311 33.21 -10.03 -14.98
C ARG A 311 31.93 -10.61 -15.56
N ILE A 312 31.22 -9.78 -16.30
CA ILE A 312 29.96 -10.14 -16.95
C ILE A 312 30.29 -10.51 -18.40
N ALA A 313 29.88 -11.68 -18.85
CA ALA A 313 30.10 -12.09 -20.23
C ALA A 313 29.39 -11.11 -21.18
N ALA A 314 30.04 -10.72 -22.28
CA ALA A 314 29.52 -9.70 -23.20
C ALA A 314 28.16 -10.09 -23.83
N ASP A 315 27.82 -11.38 -23.83
CA ASP A 315 26.57 -11.97 -24.30
C ASP A 315 25.55 -12.26 -23.17
N ASP A 316 25.90 -12.08 -21.89
CA ASP A 316 24.98 -12.25 -20.76
C ASP A 316 24.02 -11.04 -20.68
N THR A 317 23.06 -11.04 -21.59
CA THR A 317 21.94 -10.09 -21.68
C THR A 317 20.69 -10.61 -20.98
N GLU A 318 20.83 -11.69 -20.19
CA GLU A 318 19.72 -12.44 -19.63
C GLU A 318 19.02 -11.67 -18.50
N ASP A 319 17.69 -11.57 -18.60
CA ASP A 319 16.87 -11.12 -17.48
C ASP A 319 16.81 -12.19 -16.38
N ILE A 320 17.14 -11.76 -15.17
CA ILE A 320 17.29 -12.60 -13.98
C ILE A 320 16.07 -12.40 -13.07
N PRO A 321 15.17 -13.40 -12.95
CA PRO A 321 14.04 -13.34 -12.04
C PRO A 321 14.48 -13.55 -10.59
N LEU A 322 14.23 -12.59 -9.71
CA LEU A 322 14.64 -12.69 -8.31
C LEU A 322 13.67 -13.60 -7.55
N PHE A 323 14.17 -14.72 -7.03
CA PHE A 323 13.40 -15.59 -6.14
C PHE A 323 13.63 -15.19 -4.67
N PRO A 324 12.57 -15.02 -3.85
CA PRO A 324 11.14 -15.28 -4.13
C PRO A 324 10.32 -14.08 -4.67
N GLN A 325 10.91 -12.90 -4.88
CA GLN A 325 10.19 -11.66 -5.22
C GLN A 325 9.30 -11.80 -6.46
N GLU A 326 9.81 -12.38 -7.55
CA GLU A 326 9.04 -12.63 -8.76
C GLU A 326 7.93 -13.69 -8.55
N ALA A 327 8.11 -14.63 -7.62
CA ALA A 327 7.07 -15.58 -7.26
C ALA A 327 5.94 -14.90 -6.48
N TYR A 328 6.27 -14.02 -5.52
CA TYR A 328 5.30 -13.19 -4.82
C TYR A 328 4.50 -12.32 -5.80
N ARG A 329 5.17 -11.69 -6.77
CA ARG A 329 4.52 -10.93 -7.85
C ARG A 329 3.58 -11.81 -8.68
N MET A 330 4.05 -12.97 -9.15
CA MET A 330 3.23 -13.88 -9.95
C MET A 330 1.96 -14.31 -9.21
N ILE A 331 2.06 -14.55 -7.89
CA ILE A 331 0.90 -14.87 -7.06
C ILE A 331 0.00 -13.64 -6.86
N GLY A 332 0.60 -12.50 -6.50
CA GLY A 332 -0.11 -11.23 -6.23
C GLY A 332 -0.84 -10.67 -7.46
N ALA A 333 -0.31 -10.90 -8.66
CA ALA A 333 -0.92 -10.51 -9.93
C ALA A 333 -1.82 -11.61 -10.53
N GLY A 334 -2.22 -12.64 -9.75
CA GLY A 334 -3.11 -13.71 -10.21
C GLY A 334 -2.50 -14.69 -11.24
N HIS A 335 -1.24 -14.54 -11.63
CA HIS A 335 -0.54 -15.37 -12.62
C HIS A 335 -0.01 -16.69 -12.04
N VAL A 336 -0.81 -17.42 -11.27
CA VAL A 336 -0.39 -18.66 -10.56
C VAL A 336 0.16 -19.72 -11.53
N ARG A 337 -0.40 -19.84 -12.74
CA ARG A 337 0.11 -20.75 -13.79
C ARG A 337 1.55 -20.42 -14.22
N ALA A 338 1.97 -19.16 -14.14
CA ALA A 338 3.32 -18.74 -14.47
C ALA A 338 4.37 -19.27 -13.49
N LEU A 339 3.97 -19.70 -12.27
CA LEU A 339 4.89 -20.34 -11.32
C LEU A 339 5.51 -21.63 -11.88
N ALA A 340 4.90 -22.27 -12.88
CA ALA A 340 5.48 -23.42 -13.57
C ALA A 340 6.85 -23.11 -14.22
N ARG A 341 7.17 -21.82 -14.47
CA ARG A 341 8.49 -21.39 -14.94
C ARG A 341 9.61 -21.75 -13.97
N TRP A 342 9.37 -21.68 -12.65
CA TRP A 342 10.33 -22.12 -11.62
C TRP A 342 10.72 -23.60 -11.72
N ARG A 343 9.92 -24.40 -12.44
CA ARG A 343 10.25 -25.81 -12.74
C ARG A 343 10.77 -26.01 -14.16
N ARG A 344 10.26 -25.27 -15.15
CA ARG A 344 10.47 -25.54 -16.58
C ARG A 344 11.58 -24.70 -17.21
N ASP A 345 11.71 -23.44 -16.82
CA ASP A 345 12.69 -22.51 -17.40
C ASP A 345 14.03 -22.62 -16.65
N PRO A 346 15.15 -22.99 -17.32
CA PRO A 346 16.47 -23.01 -16.72
C PRO A 346 16.85 -21.71 -16.01
N ARG A 347 16.44 -20.55 -16.52
CA ARG A 347 16.75 -19.23 -15.95
C ARG A 347 16.17 -19.08 -14.56
N TYR A 348 14.88 -19.40 -14.41
CA TYR A 348 14.19 -19.37 -13.13
C TYR A 348 14.75 -20.43 -12.17
N ARG A 349 15.04 -21.64 -12.66
CA ARG A 349 15.59 -22.72 -11.83
C ARG A 349 16.93 -22.36 -11.18
N ARG A 350 17.81 -21.65 -11.89
CA ARG A 350 19.12 -21.21 -11.37
C ARG A 350 19.03 -20.26 -10.17
N GLN A 351 17.89 -19.59 -9.99
CA GLN A 351 17.69 -18.63 -8.90
C GLN A 351 17.16 -19.30 -7.62
N LEU A 352 16.74 -20.57 -7.72
CA LEU A 352 16.35 -21.38 -6.56
C LEU A 352 17.60 -21.80 -5.78
N PHE A 353 17.65 -21.47 -4.50
CA PHE A 353 18.77 -21.79 -3.60
C PHE A 353 18.53 -23.11 -2.86
N ARG A 354 18.61 -24.24 -3.57
CA ARG A 354 18.34 -25.58 -2.99
C ARG A 354 19.48 -26.12 -2.12
N ASP A 355 20.64 -25.50 -2.22
CA ASP A 355 21.79 -25.65 -1.34
C ASP A 355 21.42 -25.29 0.11
N ASP A 356 20.61 -24.26 0.33
CA ASP A 356 20.06 -23.93 1.64
C ASP A 356 18.68 -24.56 1.89
N ARG A 357 18.62 -25.89 2.07
CA ARG A 357 17.36 -26.65 2.12
C ARG A 357 16.36 -26.14 3.18
N PRO A 358 16.74 -25.85 4.44
CA PRO A 358 15.78 -25.40 5.44
C PRO A 358 15.23 -23.99 5.12
N LEU A 359 16.07 -23.06 4.67
CA LEU A 359 15.66 -21.74 4.22
C LEU A 359 14.75 -21.83 2.98
N PHE A 360 15.09 -22.69 2.02
CA PHE A 360 14.28 -22.90 0.83
C PHE A 360 12.90 -23.46 1.18
N ALA A 361 12.84 -24.44 2.08
CA ALA A 361 11.58 -24.97 2.58
C ALA A 361 10.75 -23.92 3.33
N ALA A 362 11.38 -23.08 4.16
CA ALA A 362 10.73 -21.96 4.83
C ALA A 362 10.18 -20.94 3.83
N THR A 363 10.96 -20.57 2.80
CA THR A 363 10.53 -19.66 1.73
C THR A 363 9.35 -20.21 0.95
N LEU A 364 9.31 -21.53 0.68
CA LEU A 364 8.15 -22.16 0.06
C LEU A 364 6.92 -22.17 0.98
N ARG A 365 7.09 -22.32 2.30
CA ARG A 365 5.99 -22.14 3.26
C ARG A 365 5.47 -20.71 3.23
N GLU A 366 6.34 -19.70 3.17
CA GLU A 366 5.92 -18.29 3.02
C GLU A 366 5.19 -18.03 1.72
N LEU A 367 5.69 -18.56 0.61
CA LEU A 367 4.99 -18.43 -0.68
C LEU A 367 3.63 -19.12 -0.67
N ARG A 368 3.49 -20.26 0.02
CA ARG A 368 2.19 -20.93 0.21
C ARG A 368 1.27 -20.13 1.14
N ARG A 369 1.80 -19.55 2.22
CA ARG A 369 1.03 -18.66 3.11
C ARG A 369 0.54 -17.45 2.33
N TRP A 370 1.44 -16.76 1.62
CA TRP A 370 1.10 -15.65 0.73
C TRP A 370 0.08 -16.06 -0.32
N ALA A 371 0.30 -17.16 -1.05
CA ALA A 371 -0.68 -17.68 -1.99
C ALA A 371 -2.01 -18.01 -1.32
N HIS A 372 -2.03 -18.56 -0.11
CA HIS A 372 -3.27 -18.81 0.60
C HIS A 372 -3.97 -17.52 1.04
N THR A 373 -3.23 -16.51 1.51
CA THR A 373 -3.78 -15.21 1.87
C THR A 373 -4.32 -14.51 0.62
N THR A 374 -3.52 -14.37 -0.44
CA THR A 374 -3.92 -13.78 -1.72
C THR A 374 -5.07 -14.57 -2.38
N TRP A 375 -5.00 -15.91 -2.42
CA TRP A 375 -6.04 -16.76 -2.98
C TRP A 375 -7.32 -16.74 -2.14
N ASN A 376 -7.25 -16.76 -0.80
CA ASN A 376 -8.42 -16.55 0.05
C ASN A 376 -8.95 -15.13 -0.10
N THR A 377 -8.11 -14.12 -0.33
CA THR A 377 -8.55 -12.76 -0.63
C THR A 377 -9.30 -12.70 -1.97
N HIS A 378 -8.84 -13.39 -3.01
CA HIS A 378 -9.51 -13.48 -4.32
C HIS A 378 -10.63 -14.55 -4.42
N HIS A 379 -10.73 -15.53 -3.51
CA HIS A 379 -11.72 -16.64 -3.55
C HIS A 379 -12.65 -16.73 -2.32
N ALA A 380 -12.35 -16.04 -1.21
CA ALA A 380 -13.24 -16.00 -0.05
C ALA A 380 -14.31 -14.90 -0.16
N MET A 381 -14.20 -13.99 -1.13
CA MET A 381 -15.32 -13.13 -1.53
C MET A 381 -16.29 -13.94 -2.38
N ARG A 382 -17.35 -14.42 -1.73
CA ARG A 382 -18.58 -14.81 -2.45
C ARG A 382 -19.57 -13.68 -2.33
N GLY A 383 -20.43 -13.53 -3.32
CA GLY A 383 -21.49 -12.52 -3.30
C GLY A 383 -22.87 -13.15 -3.35
N HIS A 384 -23.84 -12.47 -2.75
CA HIS A 384 -25.23 -12.67 -3.07
C HIS A 384 -25.89 -11.36 -3.45
N TYR A 385 -26.79 -11.42 -4.42
CA TYR A 385 -27.80 -10.39 -4.59
C TYR A 385 -29.14 -10.91 -4.08
N LEU A 386 -29.86 -10.06 -3.33
CA LEU A 386 -31.15 -10.37 -2.74
C LEU A 386 -32.24 -10.06 -3.77
N ASN A 387 -33.02 -11.06 -4.14
CA ASN A 387 -34.08 -10.90 -5.13
C ASN A 387 -35.29 -11.77 -4.77
N MET A 388 -36.50 -11.19 -4.85
CA MET A 388 -37.76 -11.94 -4.67
C MET A 388 -38.07 -12.75 -5.93
N ASP A 389 -38.69 -13.93 -5.80
CA ASP A 389 -39.04 -14.78 -6.96
C ASP A 389 -39.98 -14.12 -7.96
N ARG A 390 -40.86 -13.23 -7.50
CA ARG A 390 -41.74 -12.45 -8.37
C ARG A 390 -41.03 -11.34 -9.17
N SER A 391 -39.82 -10.95 -8.79
CA SER A 391 -39.08 -9.81 -9.37
C SER A 391 -38.15 -10.28 -10.49
N VAL A 392 -38.72 -10.88 -11.55
CA VAL A 392 -37.98 -11.50 -12.66
C VAL A 392 -37.12 -10.49 -13.41
N GLU A 393 -37.66 -9.33 -13.78
CA GLU A 393 -36.95 -8.30 -14.55
C GLU A 393 -35.72 -7.73 -13.79
N ARG A 394 -35.85 -7.53 -12.47
CA ARG A 394 -34.73 -7.10 -11.61
C ARG A 394 -33.64 -8.17 -11.55
N CYS A 395 -34.03 -9.45 -11.49
CA CYS A 395 -33.10 -10.57 -11.54
C CYS A 395 -32.32 -10.59 -12.86
N GLU A 396 -33.03 -10.52 -14.01
CA GLU A 396 -32.42 -10.51 -15.33
C GLU A 396 -31.45 -9.32 -15.52
N THR A 397 -31.85 -8.14 -15.04
CA THR A 397 -31.00 -6.95 -15.07
C THR A 397 -29.73 -7.14 -14.25
N MET A 398 -29.86 -7.60 -13.00
CA MET A 398 -28.71 -7.84 -12.13
C MET A 398 -27.78 -8.88 -12.74
N GLU A 399 -28.30 -10.01 -13.23
CA GLU A 399 -27.48 -11.04 -13.86
C GLU A 399 -26.77 -10.54 -15.13
N ALA A 400 -27.42 -9.70 -15.95
CA ALA A 400 -26.78 -9.10 -17.11
C ALA A 400 -25.61 -8.20 -16.71
N GLN A 401 -25.77 -7.43 -15.63
CA GLN A 401 -24.71 -6.62 -15.05
C GLN A 401 -23.56 -7.49 -14.50
N LEU A 402 -23.86 -8.56 -13.76
CA LEU A 402 -22.84 -9.48 -13.23
C LEU A 402 -22.05 -10.16 -14.36
N ARG A 403 -22.71 -10.57 -15.44
CA ARG A 403 -22.06 -11.14 -16.63
C ARG A 403 -21.15 -10.12 -17.31
N ARG A 404 -21.59 -8.86 -17.46
CA ARG A 404 -20.81 -7.78 -18.07
C ARG A 404 -19.55 -7.45 -17.28
N LEU A 405 -19.59 -7.57 -15.95
CA LEU A 405 -18.48 -7.26 -15.04
C LEU A 405 -17.62 -8.49 -14.70
N ASP A 406 -17.88 -9.65 -15.31
CA ASP A 406 -17.22 -10.92 -15.03
C ASP A 406 -17.22 -11.29 -13.53
N LEU A 407 -18.42 -11.29 -12.93
CA LEU A 407 -18.64 -11.59 -11.51
C LEU A 407 -19.32 -12.96 -11.28
N PRO A 408 -18.77 -14.10 -11.75
CA PRO A 408 -19.42 -15.42 -11.69
C PRO A 408 -19.53 -15.97 -10.26
N TRP A 409 -18.89 -15.32 -9.29
CA TRP A 409 -18.87 -15.69 -7.88
C TRP A 409 -20.00 -15.02 -7.06
N ILE A 410 -20.83 -14.19 -7.70
CA ILE A 410 -22.05 -13.63 -7.12
C ILE A 410 -23.25 -14.45 -7.60
N SER A 411 -24.08 -14.91 -6.66
CA SER A 411 -25.23 -15.77 -6.97
C SER A 411 -26.51 -15.27 -6.30
N ARG A 412 -27.66 -15.51 -6.93
CA ARG A 412 -28.97 -15.13 -6.39
C ARG A 412 -29.20 -15.75 -5.01
N LEU A 413 -29.65 -14.94 -4.06
CA LEU A 413 -30.25 -15.41 -2.81
C LEU A 413 -31.71 -14.97 -2.77
N ARG A 414 -32.62 -15.92 -2.52
CA ARG A 414 -34.06 -15.65 -2.45
C ARG A 414 -34.34 -14.67 -1.30
N ALA A 415 -34.85 -13.49 -1.63
CA ALA A 415 -35.35 -12.53 -0.66
C ALA A 415 -36.73 -12.96 -0.15
N THR A 416 -36.99 -12.69 1.12
CA THR A 416 -38.25 -12.96 1.80
C THR A 416 -39.30 -11.92 1.43
N ASP A 417 -40.44 -12.36 0.90
CA ASP A 417 -41.62 -11.51 0.76
C ASP A 417 -42.30 -11.39 2.12
N GLY A 418 -42.27 -10.22 2.75
CA GLY A 418 -42.85 -10.08 4.08
C GLY A 418 -44.38 -10.20 4.13
N ARG A 419 -45.06 -10.26 2.99
CA ARG A 419 -46.49 -10.67 2.91
C ARG A 419 -46.70 -12.15 3.23
N GLU A 420 -45.68 -12.98 3.04
CA GLU A 420 -45.68 -14.41 3.38
C GLU A 420 -45.33 -14.65 4.85
N LEU A 421 -44.88 -13.62 5.57
CA LEU A 421 -44.52 -13.71 6.98
C LEU A 421 -45.76 -13.58 7.88
N PRO A 422 -45.77 -14.24 9.06
CA PRO A 422 -46.81 -14.03 10.06
C PRO A 422 -46.93 -12.54 10.44
N PRO A 423 -48.16 -12.02 10.65
CA PRO A 423 -48.37 -10.63 11.02
C PRO A 423 -47.66 -10.32 12.35
N ARG A 424 -46.97 -9.18 12.40
CA ARG A 424 -46.25 -8.69 13.58
C ARG A 424 -46.91 -7.40 14.06
N PRO A 425 -48.03 -7.48 14.80
CA PRO A 425 -48.83 -6.31 15.17
C PRO A 425 -48.11 -5.30 16.07
N GLN A 426 -46.99 -5.69 16.67
CA GLN A 426 -46.14 -4.83 17.51
C GLN A 426 -45.10 -4.03 16.70
N SER A 427 -44.94 -4.32 15.41
CA SER A 427 -43.99 -3.62 14.52
C SER A 427 -44.70 -2.49 13.76
N PRO A 428 -44.12 -1.27 13.70
CA PRO A 428 -44.65 -0.17 12.89
C PRO A 428 -44.30 -0.30 11.40
N LEU A 429 -43.52 -1.32 11.01
CA LEU A 429 -43.00 -1.48 9.67
C LEU A 429 -44.00 -2.15 8.73
N THR A 430 -43.93 -1.78 7.45
CA THR A 430 -44.68 -2.45 6.39
C THR A 430 -44.20 -3.89 6.20
N PRO A 431 -45.04 -4.79 5.64
CA PRO A 431 -44.59 -6.12 5.24
C PRO A 431 -43.35 -6.09 4.34
N GLY A 432 -43.23 -5.10 3.45
CA GLY A 432 -42.05 -4.95 2.59
C GLY A 432 -40.76 -4.69 3.38
N GLU A 433 -40.81 -3.79 4.36
CA GLU A 433 -39.66 -3.47 5.23
C GLU A 433 -39.26 -4.65 6.13
N ILE A 434 -40.25 -5.38 6.67
CA ILE A 434 -39.99 -6.60 7.45
C ILE A 434 -39.35 -7.68 6.56
N GLY A 435 -39.87 -7.87 5.33
CA GLY A 435 -39.28 -8.79 4.35
C GLY A 435 -37.85 -8.43 3.98
N CYS A 436 -37.58 -7.13 3.77
CA CYS A 436 -36.24 -6.61 3.55
C CYS A 436 -35.31 -6.94 4.73
N PHE A 437 -35.70 -6.60 5.96
CA PHE A 437 -34.91 -6.89 7.16
C PHE A 437 -34.56 -8.38 7.27
N VAL A 438 -35.57 -9.25 7.16
CA VAL A 438 -35.37 -10.70 7.25
C VAL A 438 -34.44 -11.20 6.14
N SER A 439 -34.55 -10.67 4.92
CA SER A 439 -33.68 -11.03 3.79
C SER A 439 -32.22 -10.72 4.08
N HIS A 440 -31.91 -9.51 4.55
CA HIS A 440 -30.55 -9.11 4.89
C HIS A 440 -30.00 -9.89 6.10
N ALA A 441 -30.80 -10.08 7.15
CA ALA A 441 -30.40 -10.87 8.31
C ALA A 441 -30.06 -12.33 7.92
N ASN A 442 -30.87 -12.94 7.05
CA ASN A 442 -30.62 -14.27 6.50
C ASN A 442 -29.33 -14.33 5.66
N ALA A 443 -29.07 -13.30 4.84
CA ALA A 443 -27.86 -13.22 4.03
C ALA A 443 -26.59 -13.14 4.90
N ILE A 444 -26.66 -12.37 5.99
CA ILE A 444 -25.58 -12.18 6.97
C ILE A 444 -25.37 -13.46 7.81
N ALA A 445 -26.45 -14.13 8.23
CA ALA A 445 -26.35 -15.38 8.99
C ALA A 445 -25.70 -16.53 8.18
N GLN A 446 -25.79 -16.49 6.85
CA GLN A 446 -25.20 -17.50 5.94
C GLN A 446 -23.73 -17.26 5.62
N VAL A 447 -23.07 -16.28 6.24
CA VAL A 447 -21.64 -16.03 6.06
C VAL A 447 -20.83 -17.13 6.76
N ARG A 448 -19.93 -17.76 6.02
CA ARG A 448 -19.08 -18.84 6.54
C ARG A 448 -17.99 -18.27 7.45
N PRO A 449 -17.51 -19.03 8.44
CA PRO A 449 -16.36 -18.62 9.25
C PRO A 449 -15.17 -18.23 8.37
N ARG A 450 -14.50 -17.12 8.72
CA ARG A 450 -13.30 -16.60 8.02
C ARG A 450 -13.54 -16.14 6.57
N ALA A 451 -14.79 -16.04 6.10
CA ALA A 451 -15.13 -15.53 4.76
C ALA A 451 -15.53 -14.05 4.81
N VAL A 452 -15.37 -13.37 3.68
CA VAL A 452 -15.95 -12.04 3.42
C VAL A 452 -17.13 -12.25 2.47
N ARG A 453 -18.29 -11.66 2.76
CA ARG A 453 -19.49 -11.79 1.91
C ARG A 453 -19.89 -10.44 1.37
N LEU A 454 -19.96 -10.31 0.04
CA LEU A 454 -20.65 -9.19 -0.60
C LEU A 454 -22.15 -9.47 -0.61
N VAL A 455 -22.95 -8.50 -0.15
CA VAL A 455 -24.42 -8.53 -0.25
C VAL A 455 -24.85 -7.34 -1.08
N LEU A 456 -25.71 -7.58 -2.07
CA LEU A 456 -26.26 -6.59 -2.99
C LEU A 456 -27.80 -6.65 -2.95
N GLU A 457 -28.47 -5.52 -3.09
CA GLU A 457 -29.87 -5.46 -3.50
C GLU A 457 -29.97 -5.65 -5.03
N ASP A 458 -31.07 -6.21 -5.53
CA ASP A 458 -31.30 -6.48 -6.95
C ASP A 458 -31.57 -5.23 -7.81
N ASP A 459 -31.65 -4.04 -7.21
CA ASP A 459 -31.66 -2.75 -7.90
C ASP A 459 -30.33 -1.98 -7.75
N ALA A 460 -29.29 -2.60 -7.19
CA ALA A 460 -27.98 -1.98 -7.14
C ALA A 460 -27.34 -1.89 -8.53
N MET A 461 -26.97 -0.68 -8.92
CA MET A 461 -26.05 -0.39 -10.00
C MET A 461 -24.62 -0.50 -9.47
N LEU A 462 -23.74 -1.20 -10.20
CA LEU A 462 -22.37 -1.50 -9.82
C LEU A 462 -21.39 -0.71 -10.69
N SER A 463 -20.30 -0.25 -10.07
CA SER A 463 -19.20 0.41 -10.76
C SER A 463 -18.56 -0.53 -11.79
N PRO A 464 -18.22 -0.05 -13.01
CA PRO A 464 -17.46 -0.85 -13.96
C PRO A 464 -16.06 -1.26 -13.46
N GLN A 465 -15.50 -0.54 -12.49
CA GLN A 465 -14.19 -0.81 -11.89
C GLN A 465 -14.30 -1.52 -10.53
N LEU A 466 -15.47 -2.06 -10.17
CA LEU A 466 -15.68 -2.72 -8.88
C LEU A 466 -14.61 -3.78 -8.60
N VAL A 467 -14.31 -4.66 -9.56
CA VAL A 467 -13.29 -5.72 -9.39
C VAL A 467 -11.90 -5.11 -9.22
N ASP A 468 -11.48 -4.27 -10.17
CA ASP A 468 -10.13 -3.68 -10.19
C ASP A 468 -9.82 -2.92 -8.89
N VAL A 469 -10.79 -2.16 -8.38
CA VAL A 469 -10.66 -1.40 -7.13
C VAL A 469 -10.58 -2.34 -5.92
N LEU A 470 -11.37 -3.41 -5.88
CA LEU A 470 -11.34 -4.38 -4.79
C LEU A 470 -10.04 -5.20 -4.79
N GLU A 471 -9.49 -5.53 -5.95
CA GLU A 471 -8.20 -6.22 -6.07
C GLU A 471 -7.02 -5.34 -5.63
N GLY A 472 -7.12 -4.03 -5.85
CA GLY A 472 -6.13 -3.05 -5.38
C GLY A 472 -6.22 -2.70 -3.89
N LEU A 473 -7.29 -3.10 -3.20
CA LEU A 473 -7.55 -2.70 -1.82
C LEU A 473 -6.90 -3.68 -0.82
N PRO A 474 -5.99 -3.23 0.07
CA PRO A 474 -5.43 -4.09 1.12
C PRO A 474 -6.52 -4.54 2.09
N LEU A 475 -6.99 -5.77 1.93
CA LEU A 475 -8.13 -6.32 2.68
C LEU A 475 -7.92 -6.28 4.19
N GLU A 476 -6.70 -6.34 4.70
CA GLU A 476 -6.43 -6.18 6.14
C GLU A 476 -7.01 -4.88 6.72
N ARG A 477 -7.14 -3.82 5.91
CA ARG A 477 -7.78 -2.57 6.33
C ARG A 477 -9.29 -2.71 6.52
N LEU A 478 -9.92 -3.61 5.79
CA LEU A 478 -11.36 -3.87 5.88
C LEU A 478 -11.70 -4.88 6.98
N LEU A 479 -10.85 -5.88 7.21
CA LEU A 479 -11.12 -6.98 8.14
C LEU A 479 -11.33 -6.55 9.61
N ARG A 480 -10.96 -5.32 9.98
CA ARG A 480 -11.22 -4.75 11.31
C ARG A 480 -12.66 -4.29 11.51
N TYR A 481 -13.43 -4.07 10.45
CA TYR A 481 -14.82 -3.65 10.53
C TYR A 481 -15.74 -4.86 10.58
N ASP A 482 -16.93 -4.72 11.14
CA ASP A 482 -18.00 -5.71 11.04
C ASP A 482 -18.65 -5.68 9.65
N ILE A 483 -18.93 -4.46 9.17
CA ILE A 483 -19.61 -4.20 7.90
C ILE A 483 -18.93 -3.05 7.15
N VAL A 484 -18.83 -3.16 5.82
CA VAL A 484 -18.24 -2.13 4.96
C VAL A 484 -19.19 -1.82 3.81
N PHE A 485 -19.70 -0.59 3.76
CA PHE A 485 -20.67 -0.15 2.77
C PHE A 485 -20.00 0.32 1.48
N LEU A 486 -20.55 -0.08 0.33
CA LEU A 486 -20.15 0.42 -0.99
C LEU A 486 -20.97 1.64 -1.41
N ASP A 487 -22.01 1.95 -0.64
CA ASP A 487 -22.91 3.08 -0.79
C ASP A 487 -23.55 3.39 0.58
N CYS A 488 -23.87 4.66 0.83
CA CYS A 488 -24.83 5.02 1.86
C CYS A 488 -25.50 6.35 1.54
N GLN A 489 -26.62 6.65 2.18
CA GLN A 489 -26.99 8.05 2.38
C GLN A 489 -26.04 8.63 3.45
N PRO A 490 -25.19 9.61 3.11
CA PRO A 490 -24.36 10.25 4.12
C PRO A 490 -25.17 11.23 4.96
N MET A 491 -24.80 11.37 6.22
CA MET A 491 -25.20 12.49 7.06
C MET A 491 -24.59 13.76 6.47
N ALA A 492 -25.45 14.68 6.03
CA ALA A 492 -25.10 15.84 5.20
C ALA A 492 -24.45 16.99 6.00
N THR A 493 -23.45 16.68 6.83
CA THR A 493 -22.60 17.70 7.45
C THR A 493 -21.57 18.18 6.45
N THR A 494 -21.13 19.44 6.56
CA THR A 494 -20.08 20.00 5.70
C THR A 494 -18.83 19.11 5.69
N GLY A 495 -18.38 18.65 6.86
CA GLY A 495 -17.18 17.80 6.97
C GLY A 495 -17.31 16.47 6.22
N ASN A 496 -18.44 15.77 6.36
CA ASN A 496 -18.68 14.51 5.67
C ASN A 496 -18.75 14.68 4.15
N LEU A 497 -19.52 15.68 3.69
CA LEU A 497 -19.67 15.95 2.26
C LEU A 497 -18.34 16.38 1.63
N LEU A 498 -17.52 17.17 2.34
CA LEU A 498 -16.16 17.51 1.91
C LEU A 498 -15.26 16.28 1.82
N ALA A 499 -15.32 15.37 2.80
CA ALA A 499 -14.53 14.15 2.81
C ALA A 499 -14.88 13.25 1.61
N LEU A 500 -16.18 13.02 1.36
CA LEU A 500 -16.66 12.23 0.24
C LEU A 500 -16.35 12.88 -1.11
N TRP A 501 -16.51 14.20 -1.23
CA TRP A 501 -16.19 14.94 -2.45
C TRP A 501 -14.69 14.88 -2.77
N ARG A 502 -13.83 15.08 -1.77
CA ARG A 502 -12.37 14.96 -1.92
C ARG A 502 -11.96 13.55 -2.34
N SER A 503 -12.61 12.54 -1.76
CA SER A 503 -12.38 11.14 -2.13
C SER A 503 -12.79 10.84 -3.57
N LEU A 504 -13.99 11.28 -3.97
CA LEU A 504 -14.48 11.18 -5.36
C LEU A 504 -13.50 11.82 -6.34
N ARG A 505 -13.02 13.04 -6.07
CA ARG A 505 -12.05 13.72 -6.94
C ARG A 505 -10.69 13.04 -7.01
N ARG A 506 -10.21 12.48 -5.90
CA ARG A 506 -8.91 11.82 -5.82
C ARG A 506 -8.90 10.51 -6.59
N HIS A 507 -10.01 9.78 -6.53
CA HIS A 507 -10.08 8.38 -6.98
C HIS A 507 -10.99 8.17 -8.18
N THR A 508 -11.40 9.23 -8.88
CA THR A 508 -12.05 9.10 -10.18
C THR A 508 -11.35 9.89 -11.25
N THR A 509 -11.21 9.27 -12.43
CA THR A 509 -10.83 9.97 -13.65
C THR A 509 -12.08 10.24 -14.49
N GLN A 510 -12.11 11.41 -15.11
CA GLN A 510 -13.03 11.70 -16.20
C GLN A 510 -12.28 11.45 -17.50
N ASP A 511 -12.77 10.54 -18.33
CA ASP A 511 -12.33 10.45 -19.73
C ASP A 511 -12.77 11.78 -20.40
N GLY A 512 -11.89 12.40 -21.19
CA GLY A 512 -12.01 13.78 -21.67
C GLY A 512 -13.41 14.19 -22.21
N GLU A 513 -13.75 15.47 -21.99
CA GLU A 513 -15.01 16.16 -22.37
C GLU A 513 -16.31 15.35 -22.26
N ALA A 514 -17.08 15.63 -21.20
CA ALA A 514 -18.51 15.35 -21.09
C ALA A 514 -18.96 13.86 -21.11
N THR A 515 -18.16 12.92 -20.60
CA THR A 515 -18.68 11.56 -20.37
C THR A 515 -19.49 11.48 -19.07
N SER A 516 -20.72 10.96 -19.12
CA SER A 516 -21.58 10.71 -17.95
C SER A 516 -21.14 9.53 -17.08
N VAL A 517 -19.99 8.91 -17.37
CA VAL A 517 -19.44 7.76 -16.67
C VAL A 517 -18.14 8.15 -15.97
N ARG A 518 -18.04 7.88 -14.67
CA ARG A 518 -16.81 8.06 -13.88
C ARG A 518 -16.11 6.73 -13.66
N ARG A 519 -14.80 6.68 -13.88
CA ARG A 519 -14.00 5.48 -13.65
C ARG A 519 -13.27 5.58 -12.31
N ALA A 520 -13.47 4.59 -11.44
CA ALA A 520 -12.76 4.54 -10.17
C ALA A 520 -11.32 4.04 -10.37
N THR A 521 -10.34 4.70 -9.75
CA THR A 521 -8.93 4.30 -9.71
C THR A 521 -8.48 3.84 -8.31
N GLY A 522 -9.38 3.92 -7.32
CA GLY A 522 -9.14 3.57 -5.93
C GLY A 522 -10.33 3.90 -5.04
N VAL A 523 -10.17 3.73 -3.74
CA VAL A 523 -11.13 4.18 -2.70
C VAL A 523 -10.41 4.63 -1.43
N ASP A 524 -11.03 5.56 -0.72
CA ASP A 524 -10.80 5.78 0.71
C ASP A 524 -11.77 4.94 1.54
N VAL A 525 -11.36 4.63 2.77
CA VAL A 525 -12.17 3.91 3.77
C VAL A 525 -12.47 4.89 4.89
N HIS A 526 -13.72 5.34 5.00
CA HIS A 526 -14.18 6.27 6.02
C HIS A 526 -14.87 5.51 7.16
N GLU A 527 -14.65 5.92 8.42
CA GLU A 527 -15.47 5.43 9.54
C GLU A 527 -16.94 5.78 9.29
N ALA A 528 -17.83 4.79 9.48
CA ALA A 528 -19.25 4.99 9.26
C ALA A 528 -19.93 5.76 10.40
N ARG A 529 -19.37 5.74 11.61
CA ARG A 529 -19.92 6.48 12.74
C ARG A 529 -19.88 7.99 12.49
N GLY A 530 -21.01 8.66 12.61
CA GLY A 530 -21.20 10.06 12.26
C GLY A 530 -21.23 10.33 10.75
N LEU A 531 -21.13 9.32 9.89
CA LEU A 531 -21.17 9.44 8.42
C LEU A 531 -22.37 8.72 7.81
N TYR A 532 -22.58 7.46 8.15
CA TYR A 532 -23.66 6.62 7.64
C TYR A 532 -24.99 7.03 8.26
N LEU A 533 -26.01 7.33 7.45
CA LEU A 533 -27.36 7.64 7.93
C LEU A 533 -28.36 6.50 7.66
N TRP A 534 -28.45 6.03 6.41
CA TRP A 534 -29.27 4.89 6.00
C TRP A 534 -28.83 4.40 4.61
N ALA A 535 -29.55 3.43 4.05
CA ALA A 535 -29.26 2.67 2.83
C ALA A 535 -28.17 1.62 2.93
N ALA A 536 -28.48 0.42 2.45
CA ALA A 536 -27.58 -0.73 2.45
C ALA A 536 -27.67 -1.52 1.13
N ALA A 537 -27.68 -0.82 -0.01
CA ALA A 537 -27.86 -1.45 -1.32
C ALA A 537 -26.69 -2.35 -1.71
N ALA A 538 -25.50 -2.11 -1.16
CA ALA A 538 -24.34 -2.96 -1.32
C ALA A 538 -23.38 -2.83 -0.14
N TYR A 539 -22.97 -3.97 0.44
CA TYR A 539 -22.01 -3.98 1.55
C TYR A 539 -21.27 -5.32 1.67
N PHE A 540 -20.09 -5.28 2.29
CA PHE A 540 -19.38 -6.45 2.76
C PHE A 540 -19.70 -6.77 4.22
N VAL A 541 -19.87 -8.05 4.51
CA VAL A 541 -19.79 -8.61 5.86
C VAL A 541 -18.41 -9.26 6.01
N THR A 542 -17.65 -8.85 7.01
CA THR A 542 -16.31 -9.40 7.26
C THR A 542 -16.39 -10.64 8.16
N PRO A 543 -15.28 -11.38 8.35
CA PRO A 543 -15.22 -12.44 9.36
C PRO A 543 -15.59 -11.97 10.77
N HIS A 544 -15.20 -10.75 11.15
CA HIS A 544 -15.56 -10.17 12.45
C HIS A 544 -17.05 -9.88 12.51
N GLY A 545 -17.62 -9.28 11.46
CA GLY A 545 -19.06 -9.00 11.37
C GLY A 545 -19.92 -10.24 11.38
N ARG A 546 -19.44 -11.35 10.81
CA ARG A 546 -20.12 -12.65 10.88
C ARG A 546 -20.28 -13.14 12.31
N ASP A 547 -19.33 -12.85 13.19
CA ASP A 547 -19.37 -13.30 14.58
C ASP A 547 -20.24 -12.39 15.47
N THR A 548 -20.48 -11.14 15.04
CA THR A 548 -21.24 -10.12 15.81
C THR A 548 -22.66 -9.89 15.29
N LEU A 549 -22.83 -9.63 13.99
CA LEU A 549 -24.07 -9.16 13.39
C LEU A 549 -25.26 -10.12 13.53
N PRO A 550 -25.13 -11.46 13.36
CA PRO A 550 -26.29 -12.35 13.42
C PRO A 550 -27.05 -12.27 14.75
N GLY A 551 -26.35 -12.22 15.88
CA GLY A 551 -26.98 -12.10 17.20
C GLY A 551 -27.70 -10.76 17.36
N LEU A 552 -27.04 -9.66 16.99
CA LEU A 552 -27.60 -8.31 17.07
C LEU A 552 -28.84 -8.12 16.19
N LEU A 553 -28.82 -8.67 14.96
CA LEU A 553 -29.95 -8.59 14.05
C LEU A 553 -31.11 -9.50 14.51
N GLN A 554 -30.79 -10.64 15.13
CA GLN A 554 -31.81 -11.50 15.72
C GLN A 554 -32.47 -10.85 16.94
N GLU A 555 -31.73 -10.12 17.77
CA GLU A 555 -32.28 -9.27 18.84
C GLU A 555 -33.23 -8.21 18.27
N CYS A 556 -32.83 -7.53 17.19
CA CYS A 556 -33.69 -6.52 16.53
C CYS A 556 -34.96 -7.13 15.94
N LEU A 557 -34.91 -8.39 15.51
CA LEU A 557 -36.07 -9.11 14.96
C LEU A 557 -36.99 -9.70 16.03
N ALA A 558 -36.53 -9.82 17.28
CA ALA A 558 -37.31 -10.38 18.38
C ALA A 558 -38.50 -9.46 18.71
N ALA A 559 -39.68 -10.04 18.93
CA ALA A 559 -40.98 -9.34 19.07
C ALA A 559 -41.47 -8.52 17.86
N GLY A 560 -40.65 -8.34 16.83
CA GLY A 560 -40.98 -7.57 15.62
C GLY A 560 -40.11 -6.31 15.53
N PRO A 561 -39.41 -6.08 14.42
CA PRO A 561 -38.48 -4.95 14.32
C PRO A 561 -39.22 -3.62 14.42
N LEU A 562 -38.70 -2.71 15.24
CA LEU A 562 -39.25 -1.36 15.41
C LEU A 562 -38.73 -0.39 14.33
N GLU A 563 -37.62 -0.75 13.68
CA GLU A 563 -36.86 0.08 12.74
C GLU A 563 -36.55 -0.73 11.49
N ALA A 564 -36.50 -0.08 10.32
CA ALA A 564 -36.01 -0.70 9.10
C ALA A 564 -34.55 -1.17 9.25
N PHE A 565 -34.12 -2.11 8.41
CA PHE A 565 -32.80 -2.74 8.51
C PHE A 565 -31.64 -1.74 8.55
N ASP A 566 -31.65 -0.77 7.64
CA ASP A 566 -30.62 0.25 7.52
C ASP A 566 -30.62 1.23 8.71
N THR A 567 -31.79 1.51 9.28
CA THR A 567 -31.96 2.34 10.48
C THR A 567 -31.44 1.60 11.72
N ALA A 568 -31.70 0.29 11.84
CA ALA A 568 -31.14 -0.53 12.90
C ALA A 568 -29.60 -0.59 12.81
N LEU A 569 -29.03 -0.69 11.60
CA LEU A 569 -27.59 -0.61 11.40
C LEU A 569 -27.02 0.76 11.83
N HIS A 570 -27.67 1.87 11.45
CA HIS A 570 -27.26 3.21 11.88
C HIS A 570 -27.18 3.30 13.40
N ARG A 571 -28.22 2.86 14.11
CA ARG A 571 -28.25 2.85 15.56
C ARG A 571 -27.12 2.00 16.17
N LEU A 572 -26.91 0.78 15.68
CA LEU A 572 -25.84 -0.11 16.17
C LEU A 572 -24.43 0.48 15.96
N ILE A 573 -24.23 1.24 14.87
CA ILE A 573 -22.98 1.95 14.58
C ILE A 573 -22.77 3.10 15.56
N GLU A 574 -23.80 3.93 15.78
CA GLU A 574 -23.72 5.09 16.68
C GLU A 574 -23.53 4.69 18.16
N GLU A 575 -24.16 3.59 18.57
CA GLU A 575 -23.97 2.95 19.88
C GLU A 575 -22.59 2.28 20.03
N GLY A 576 -21.83 2.12 18.94
CA GLY A 576 -20.53 1.44 18.95
C GLY A 576 -20.62 -0.08 19.15
N ARG A 577 -21.81 -0.67 18.95
CA ARG A 577 -22.02 -2.13 19.05
C ARG A 577 -21.44 -2.87 17.85
N ILE A 578 -21.30 -2.18 16.71
CA ILE A 578 -20.58 -2.66 15.53
C ILE A 578 -19.66 -1.56 15.00
N ARG A 579 -18.52 -1.95 14.46
CA ARG A 579 -17.62 -1.08 13.69
C ARG A 579 -17.98 -1.16 12.23
N ALA A 580 -18.18 -0.02 11.59
CA ALA A 580 -18.54 0.02 10.19
C ALA A 580 -17.71 1.04 9.43
N ALA A 581 -17.55 0.81 8.12
CA ALA A 581 -16.90 1.76 7.23
C ALA A 581 -17.71 2.01 5.96
N VAL A 582 -17.48 3.16 5.32
CA VAL A 582 -18.04 3.52 4.02
C VAL A 582 -16.89 3.71 3.04
N LEU A 583 -16.97 3.05 1.88
CA LEU A 583 -16.02 3.27 0.79
C LEU A 583 -16.40 4.53 0.02
N ALA A 584 -15.41 5.35 -0.32
CA ALA A 584 -15.60 6.52 -1.16
C ALA A 584 -14.53 6.54 -2.27
N PRO A 585 -14.87 6.83 -3.54
CA PRO A 585 -16.22 7.00 -4.07
C PRO A 585 -17.09 5.75 -3.89
N PHE A 586 -18.40 5.91 -3.99
CA PHE A 586 -19.31 4.77 -3.92
C PHE A 586 -19.07 3.86 -5.13
N LEU A 587 -18.98 2.56 -4.88
CA LEU A 587 -18.76 1.53 -5.92
C LEU A 587 -20.04 0.80 -6.31
N ALA A 588 -21.13 1.12 -5.63
CA ALA A 588 -22.48 0.72 -5.99
C ALA A 588 -23.45 1.85 -5.63
N THR A 589 -24.64 1.86 -6.19
CA THR A 589 -25.73 2.76 -5.80
C THR A 589 -27.06 2.19 -6.31
N PRO A 590 -28.21 2.34 -5.64
CA PRO A 590 -29.50 1.93 -6.21
C PRO A 590 -29.78 2.68 -7.49
N ARG A 591 -30.53 2.13 -8.45
CA ARG A 591 -30.94 2.90 -9.63
C ARG A 591 -31.91 4.05 -9.30
N LEU A 592 -31.86 5.13 -10.09
CA LEU A 592 -32.74 6.31 -9.91
C LEU A 592 -34.23 6.01 -10.12
N ASP A 593 -34.56 5.08 -11.03
CA ASP A 593 -35.93 4.74 -11.44
C ASP A 593 -36.65 3.77 -10.48
N CYS A 594 -35.91 3.10 -9.60
CA CYS A 594 -36.49 2.13 -8.66
C CYS A 594 -37.32 2.77 -7.52
N ARG A 595 -37.35 4.10 -7.38
CA ARG A 595 -38.06 4.81 -6.29
C ARG A 595 -39.35 5.53 -6.68
N GLU A 596 -39.79 5.48 -7.94
CA GLU A 596 -41.07 6.09 -8.33
C GLU A 596 -42.31 5.37 -7.74
N ALA A 597 -42.16 4.21 -7.10
CA ALA A 597 -43.29 3.42 -6.59
C ALA A 597 -43.33 3.15 -5.07
N THR A 598 -42.37 3.62 -4.27
CA THR A 598 -42.40 3.41 -2.80
C THR A 598 -42.16 4.71 -2.05
N THR A 599 -43.14 5.61 -2.11
CA THR A 599 -43.27 6.64 -1.08
C THR A 599 -44.24 6.15 -0.02
N ILE A 600 -43.72 5.98 1.18
CA ILE A 600 -44.38 6.33 2.44
C ILE A 600 -45.49 7.36 2.15
N ALA A 601 -46.74 6.90 2.20
CA ALA A 601 -47.87 7.76 1.96
C ALA A 601 -47.95 8.81 3.08
N GLY A 602 -47.95 10.11 2.71
CA GLY A 602 -48.45 11.17 3.58
C GLY A 602 -47.46 12.15 4.21
N ARG A 603 -46.26 12.37 3.66
CA ARG A 603 -45.39 13.50 4.10
C ARG A 603 -44.93 14.39 2.93
N PRO A 604 -44.64 15.69 3.15
CA PRO A 604 -44.11 16.63 2.14
C PRO A 604 -42.64 16.34 1.74
N GLN A 605 -42.27 15.06 1.72
CA GLN A 605 -40.90 14.52 1.70
C GLN A 605 -40.38 14.19 0.29
N GLN A 606 -41.12 14.56 -0.76
CA GLN A 606 -40.76 14.24 -2.15
C GLN A 606 -39.43 14.89 -2.57
N ASP A 607 -39.19 16.16 -2.23
CA ASP A 607 -37.99 16.87 -2.69
C ASP A 607 -36.69 16.37 -2.00
N ILE A 608 -36.74 16.01 -0.71
CA ILE A 608 -35.58 15.47 0.02
C ILE A 608 -35.20 14.08 -0.49
N GLY A 609 -36.19 13.23 -0.80
CA GLY A 609 -35.95 11.91 -1.38
C GLY A 609 -35.26 11.97 -2.74
N VAL A 610 -35.71 12.91 -3.60
CA VAL A 610 -35.11 13.18 -4.92
C VAL A 610 -33.67 13.68 -4.78
N LEU A 611 -33.41 14.63 -3.87
CA LEU A 611 -32.06 15.14 -3.62
C LEU A 611 -31.12 14.05 -3.08
N SER A 612 -31.60 13.22 -2.17
CA SER A 612 -30.84 12.11 -1.60
C SER A 612 -30.45 11.08 -2.65
N ALA A 613 -31.38 10.65 -3.51
CA ALA A 613 -31.12 9.70 -4.59
C ALA A 613 -30.12 10.26 -5.61
N ALA A 614 -30.27 11.52 -5.99
CA ALA A 614 -29.33 12.22 -6.88
C ALA A 614 -27.95 12.35 -6.25
N MET A 615 -27.86 12.71 -4.96
CA MET A 615 -26.58 12.88 -4.27
C MET A 615 -25.79 11.57 -4.17
N ARG A 616 -26.45 10.45 -3.85
CA ARG A 616 -25.80 9.12 -3.81
C ARG A 616 -25.25 8.74 -5.18
N HIS A 617 -26.01 8.96 -6.27
CA HIS A 617 -25.51 8.77 -7.63
C HIS A 617 -24.34 9.70 -7.95
N LEU A 618 -24.37 10.95 -7.47
CA LEU A 618 -23.29 11.89 -7.70
C LEU A 618 -22.02 11.56 -6.90
N PHE A 619 -22.08 10.71 -5.86
CA PHE A 619 -20.89 10.14 -5.20
C PHE A 619 -20.47 8.77 -5.76
N PHE A 620 -21.28 8.18 -6.64
CA PHE A 620 -20.99 6.92 -7.32
C PHE A 620 -19.98 7.10 -8.45
N ALA A 621 -19.02 6.16 -8.50
CA ALA A 621 -18.04 6.04 -9.56
C ALA A 621 -18.54 5.05 -10.63
N GLY A 622 -19.44 5.53 -11.48
CA GLY A 622 -19.95 4.80 -12.62
C GLY A 622 -20.82 5.71 -13.48
N ASP A 623 -21.85 5.14 -14.09
CA ASP A 623 -22.79 5.91 -14.89
C ASP A 623 -23.67 6.80 -13.98
N VAL A 624 -23.60 8.12 -14.21
CA VAL A 624 -24.42 9.12 -13.53
C VAL A 624 -25.44 9.77 -14.46
N THR A 625 -25.68 9.16 -15.63
CA THR A 625 -26.71 9.59 -16.58
C THR A 625 -28.07 9.68 -15.88
N GLY A 626 -28.81 10.76 -16.17
CA GLY A 626 -30.13 10.98 -15.59
C GLY A 626 -30.14 11.64 -14.21
N ALA A 627 -29.03 11.67 -13.46
CA ALA A 627 -28.99 12.32 -12.13
C ALA A 627 -29.36 13.81 -12.19
N GLN A 628 -28.88 14.52 -13.21
CA GLN A 628 -29.23 15.92 -13.44
C GLN A 628 -30.72 16.10 -13.78
N ALA A 629 -31.30 15.20 -14.58
CA ALA A 629 -32.72 15.25 -14.92
C ALA A 629 -33.59 14.94 -13.70
N HIS A 630 -33.21 13.92 -12.91
CA HIS A 630 -33.88 13.53 -11.68
C HIS A 630 -33.94 14.67 -10.66
N ALA A 631 -32.84 15.42 -10.51
CA ALA A 631 -32.79 16.58 -9.61
C ALA A 631 -33.36 17.88 -10.21
N ALA A 632 -33.74 17.92 -11.49
CA ALA A 632 -34.04 19.18 -12.20
C ALA A 632 -35.24 19.93 -11.60
N ALA A 633 -36.27 19.20 -11.18
CA ALA A 633 -37.48 19.78 -10.60
C ALA A 633 -37.24 20.40 -9.21
N VAL A 634 -36.28 19.90 -8.45
CA VAL A 634 -35.94 20.41 -7.12
C VAL A 634 -34.87 21.51 -7.21
N ARG A 635 -33.87 21.34 -8.08
CA ARG A 635 -32.76 22.29 -8.29
C ARG A 635 -33.22 23.69 -8.75
N ARG A 636 -34.37 23.78 -9.42
CA ARG A 636 -34.90 25.04 -9.96
C ARG A 636 -35.88 25.76 -9.02
N LYS A 637 -36.27 25.14 -7.89
CA LYS A 637 -37.14 25.80 -6.91
C LYS A 637 -36.29 26.76 -6.06
N PRO A 638 -36.77 27.97 -5.76
CA PRO A 638 -36.16 28.82 -4.74
C PRO A 638 -36.10 28.06 -3.42
N LEU A 639 -34.97 28.12 -2.72
CA LEU A 639 -34.82 27.47 -1.41
C LEU A 639 -35.69 28.16 -0.35
N THR A 640 -35.97 29.45 -0.56
CA THR A 640 -36.75 30.33 0.32
C THR A 640 -37.27 31.53 -0.47
N ALA A 641 -38.34 32.16 0.02
CA ALA A 641 -38.88 33.41 -0.54
C ALA A 641 -38.12 34.65 -0.07
N ASP A 642 -37.24 34.52 0.93
CA ASP A 642 -36.41 35.61 1.47
C ASP A 642 -35.13 35.80 0.63
N PRO A 643 -34.93 36.95 -0.04
CA PRO A 643 -33.74 37.20 -0.86
C PRO A 643 -32.41 37.10 -0.11
N ALA A 644 -32.38 37.47 1.19
CA ALA A 644 -31.16 37.42 1.99
C ALA A 644 -30.78 35.98 2.35
N LEU A 645 -31.77 35.15 2.69
CA LEU A 645 -31.55 33.72 2.94
C LEU A 645 -31.20 32.95 1.66
N GLN A 646 -31.75 33.35 0.50
CA GLN A 646 -31.35 32.79 -0.79
C GLN A 646 -29.89 33.13 -1.12
N LEU A 647 -29.48 34.39 -0.95
CA LEU A 647 -28.08 34.81 -1.12
C LEU A 647 -27.14 34.07 -0.16
N LEU A 648 -27.54 33.88 1.10
CA LEU A 648 -26.76 33.11 2.07
C LEU A 648 -26.54 31.66 1.62
N ALA A 649 -27.59 30.99 1.11
CA ALA A 649 -27.47 29.62 0.60
C ALA A 649 -26.52 29.53 -0.61
N ASP A 650 -26.58 30.50 -1.53
CA ASP A 650 -25.69 30.58 -2.68
C ASP A 650 -24.23 30.79 -2.24
N LEU A 651 -24.00 31.65 -1.25
CA LEU A 651 -22.67 31.87 -0.65
C LEU A 651 -22.16 30.63 0.10
N MET A 652 -23.04 29.89 0.80
CA MET A 652 -22.68 28.63 1.45
C MET A 652 -22.26 27.56 0.42
N ALA A 653 -22.94 27.48 -0.72
CA ALA A 653 -22.56 26.56 -1.80
C ALA A 653 -21.20 26.92 -2.41
N GLN A 654 -20.94 28.21 -2.64
CA GLN A 654 -19.63 28.69 -3.11
C GLN A 654 -18.54 28.45 -2.06
N GLY A 655 -18.83 28.75 -0.79
CA GLY A 655 -17.92 28.53 0.34
C GLY A 655 -17.60 27.05 0.54
N PHE A 656 -18.56 26.15 0.32
CA PHE A 656 -18.33 24.71 0.31
C PHE A 656 -17.32 24.33 -0.77
N ILE A 657 -17.49 24.79 -2.01
CA ILE A 657 -16.55 24.51 -3.11
C ILE A 657 -15.17 25.10 -2.80
N ALA A 658 -15.10 26.34 -2.34
CA ALA A 658 -13.85 26.97 -1.95
C ALA A 658 -13.13 26.18 -0.85
N ALA A 659 -13.83 25.76 0.21
CA ALA A 659 -13.28 24.93 1.29
C ALA A 659 -12.87 23.53 0.80
N ALA A 660 -13.59 22.99 -0.18
CA ALA A 660 -13.24 21.73 -0.81
C ALA A 660 -11.92 21.84 -1.58
N GLU A 661 -11.67 22.97 -2.23
CA GLU A 661 -10.44 23.29 -2.98
C GLU A 661 -9.26 23.73 -2.11
N SER A 662 -9.49 24.44 -1.00
CA SER A 662 -8.45 25.06 -0.17
C SER A 662 -7.84 24.16 0.93
N GLY A 663 -8.24 22.88 1.00
CA GLY A 663 -7.78 21.96 2.06
C GLY A 663 -8.36 22.30 3.43
N PRO A 664 -8.16 21.48 4.48
CA PRO A 664 -8.56 21.86 5.82
C PRO A 664 -7.79 23.12 6.26
N PRO A 665 -8.43 24.07 6.95
CA PRO A 665 -7.68 25.15 7.60
C PRO A 665 -6.67 24.53 8.57
N ALA A 666 -5.46 25.11 8.62
CA ALA A 666 -4.49 24.75 9.65
C ALA A 666 -5.15 25.00 11.00
N ASP A 667 -5.31 23.95 11.81
CA ASP A 667 -5.83 24.06 13.16
C ASP A 667 -4.99 25.11 13.91
N SER A 668 -5.63 26.23 14.26
CA SER A 668 -5.11 27.19 15.21
C SER A 668 -5.42 26.69 16.61
N ASP A 669 -4.49 25.91 17.17
CA ASP A 669 -3.94 25.97 18.54
C ASP A 669 -3.28 24.65 18.95
#